data_AF-A0A9P3BNU2-F1
#
_entry.id   AF-A0A9P3BNU2-F1
#
_cell.length_a   1.000
_cell.length_b   1.000
_cell.length_c   1.000
_cell.angle_alpha   90.00
_cell.angle_beta   90.00
_cell.angle_gamma   90.00
#
_symmetry.space_group_name_H-M   'P 1'
#
loop_
_entity.id
_entity.type
_entity.pdbx_description
1 polymer ?
#
loop_
_entity_poly.entity_id
_entity_poly.type
_entity_poly.pdbx_seq_one_letter_code
_entity_poly.pdbx_strand_id
1 'polypeptide(L)'
;MSASDDHRDGLPVAVSYLAGYIFLSYVVSTMGCATTLELLHRRTSKAGLYNWYLLFTSSVTMGGIGIWCMHFIGNRAIVLGDGAAQIQIVYSVTFTGVSFILPVVVLLAAFYAIGTSEKAGYLRIFMGGVLTGSSVCGMHYIGQLGIANYRCSYKVAHIIGSAIIAIFASTVGLGIFFRWRATWTNGWWRRGICGCLLAIAVSGMHWTATVGTSYKEHNQSVKQGGQLSRSQTVIICAVLACVSCSVLSACAIAAGGDRRRSRTKARQVVLSCVFFDPAGRVMVTPHAGLPSRKIVDRYRGRTFNDDDLTRTHSAFLWAFRASRNWKLVMDVVPFMRSRIESEKAAIQQYTPRDGATDEDTEMQGDFDGSFKQHFCVTAQDQAEELRQPLPDMGVLYDDILTTTTPVSRFSRAMGYSRLSANKGQMMFTVRQLSKHEAARLAASGLRFTAIENVIPVLSRRIHIPSMTLAAHLRDMRDYATSGRNFEPGVHLVSFVMRPTVHDNFEVLTAKGISNPLPSSSLPIKRLQIAHLELLSHMEGWTVSTCLNWLKSETARAYRDADAFRQQLIQAMGNLSSVMPPDINSASRFSARPLIAPCRPSRHSDGNNCIILPFCAVSTLDTRISNPDFTFTPLRLFKVQQQVNDGFTGGDGFAKELSQELYYSNARSSSNTDSEIASSVRALRRFWPKRKQPSDKMSATSQETLAEDSPFGEITVRKEVKVDIAKLAELSTQPTLGQHASQTTVLAGDSASGTYVDDLYNLCYSPNIRLRPDTFQQTSTVG
;
A
#
# COMPACT_ATOMS: atom_id res chain seq x y z
N MET A 1 93.64 -7.46 24.04
CA MET A 1 93.21 -6.32 24.86
C MET A 1 92.10 -5.64 24.07
N SER A 2 90.86 -5.85 24.52
CA SER A 2 89.62 -5.38 23.91
C SER A 2 89.48 -3.86 24.07
N ALA A 3 89.14 -3.14 23.01
CA ALA A 3 88.76 -1.73 23.06
C ALA A 3 87.39 -1.59 22.37
N SER A 4 86.36 -1.90 23.16
CA SER A 4 85.01 -1.32 23.18
C SER A 4 84.58 -0.50 21.96
N ASP A 5 83.77 -1.15 21.13
CA ASP A 5 82.68 -0.56 20.33
C ASP A 5 81.77 0.25 21.27
N ASP A 6 81.90 1.58 21.22
CA ASP A 6 81.04 2.48 21.99
C ASP A 6 79.78 2.76 21.17
N HIS A 7 78.67 2.17 21.62
CA HIS A 7 77.32 2.40 21.11
C HIS A 7 77.02 3.91 21.08
N ARG A 8 77.12 4.53 19.90
CA ARG A 8 76.44 5.81 19.66
C ARG A 8 74.93 5.57 19.65
N ASP A 9 74.34 5.72 20.83
CA ASP A 9 72.90 5.75 21.05
C ASP A 9 72.20 6.55 19.94
N GLY A 10 71.22 5.90 19.32
CA GLY A 10 70.49 6.39 18.16
C GLY A 10 69.78 7.71 18.43
N LEU A 11 70.45 8.82 18.08
CA LEU A 11 69.85 10.15 18.04
C LEU A 11 68.61 10.15 17.12
N PRO A 12 67.47 10.70 17.57
CA PRO A 12 66.25 10.74 16.76
C PRO A 12 66.48 11.57 15.49
N VAL A 13 66.11 11.00 14.34
CA VAL A 13 66.20 11.69 13.04
C VAL A 13 65.26 12.91 13.03
N ALA A 14 65.75 14.06 12.54
CA ALA A 14 64.93 15.26 12.40
C ALA A 14 63.75 15.00 11.45
N VAL A 15 62.54 15.41 11.87
CA VAL A 15 61.28 15.21 11.16
C VAL A 15 60.69 16.57 10.77
N SER A 16 60.40 16.74 9.48
CA SER A 16 59.61 17.88 8.97
C SER A 16 58.39 17.38 8.20
N TYR A 17 57.41 18.26 7.97
CA TYR A 17 56.12 17.88 7.39
C TYR A 17 55.73 18.76 6.19
N LEU A 18 55.20 18.14 5.14
CA LEU A 18 54.71 18.81 3.94
C LEU A 18 53.22 19.12 4.08
N ALA A 19 52.88 20.39 4.37
CA ALA A 19 51.49 20.83 4.58
C ALA A 19 50.52 20.46 3.43
N GLY A 20 50.99 20.49 2.18
CA GLY A 20 50.17 20.12 1.02
C GLY A 20 49.71 18.67 1.04
N TYR A 21 50.56 17.73 1.46
CA TYR A 21 50.20 16.31 1.56
C TYR A 21 49.35 16.01 2.80
N ILE A 22 49.52 16.78 3.89
CA ILE A 22 48.61 16.73 5.04
C ILE A 22 47.19 17.09 4.58
N PHE A 23 47.03 18.23 3.91
CA PHE A 23 45.73 18.67 3.42
C PHE A 23 45.13 17.69 2.41
N LEU A 24 45.93 17.20 1.46
CA LEU A 24 45.49 16.21 0.48
C LEU A 24 45.02 14.90 1.14
N SER A 25 45.75 14.40 2.16
CA SER A 25 45.36 13.20 2.90
C SER A 25 43.99 13.35 3.56
N TYR A 26 43.69 14.54 4.10
CA TYR A 26 42.40 14.87 4.69
C TYR A 26 41.28 14.93 3.64
N VAL A 27 41.54 15.54 2.47
CA VAL A 27 40.58 15.60 1.36
C VAL A 27 40.24 14.18 0.87
N VAL A 28 41.25 13.34 0.64
CA VAL A 28 41.04 11.94 0.23
C VAL A 28 40.26 11.15 1.28
N SER A 29 40.56 11.35 2.56
CA SER A 29 39.80 10.75 3.66
C SER A 29 38.34 11.19 3.65
N THR A 30 38.09 12.49 3.44
CA THR A 30 36.75 13.08 3.35
C THR A 30 35.97 12.48 2.18
N MET A 31 36.58 12.32 1.01
CA MET A 31 35.96 11.67 -0.14
C MET A 31 35.55 10.23 0.18
N GLY A 32 36.46 9.44 0.77
CA GLY A 32 36.17 8.06 1.16
C GLY A 32 35.04 7.95 2.20
N CYS A 33 35.07 8.81 3.22
CA CYS A 33 34.02 8.86 4.24
C CYS A 33 32.67 9.29 3.66
N ALA A 34 32.64 10.33 2.82
CA ALA A 34 31.40 10.82 2.20
C ALA A 34 30.77 9.78 1.28
N THR A 35 31.55 9.13 0.42
CA THR A 35 31.06 8.05 -0.46
C THR A 35 30.57 6.86 0.35
N THR A 36 31.24 6.50 1.45
CA THR A 36 30.77 5.44 2.36
C THR A 36 29.39 5.75 2.93
N LEU A 37 29.18 6.97 3.41
CA LEU A 37 27.89 7.40 3.96
C LEU A 37 26.80 7.42 2.89
N GLU A 38 27.12 7.80 1.65
CA GLU A 38 26.18 7.78 0.53
C GLU A 38 25.75 6.33 0.19
N LEU A 39 26.70 5.40 0.13
CA LEU A 39 26.43 3.97 -0.10
C LEU A 39 25.60 3.36 1.04
N LEU A 40 25.94 3.67 2.30
CA LEU A 40 25.17 3.24 3.47
C LEU A 40 23.78 3.88 3.53
N HIS A 41 23.62 5.10 3.02
CA HIS A 41 22.32 5.77 2.95
C HIS A 41 21.39 5.05 1.96
N ARG A 42 21.91 4.66 0.79
CA ARG A 42 21.16 3.93 -0.25
C ARG A 42 20.75 2.51 0.19
N ARG A 43 21.39 1.97 1.23
CA ARG A 43 21.02 0.67 1.81
C ARG A 43 19.68 0.78 2.55
N THR A 44 18.69 0.04 2.09
CA THR A 44 17.30 0.09 2.61
C THR A 44 16.86 -1.19 3.30
N SER A 45 17.62 -2.30 3.15
CA SER A 45 17.29 -3.58 3.76
C SER A 45 18.56 -4.39 4.06
N LYS A 46 18.43 -5.40 4.91
CA LYS A 46 19.48 -6.39 5.17
C LYS A 46 19.56 -7.48 4.10
N ALA A 47 18.56 -7.59 3.24
CA ALA A 47 18.43 -8.67 2.28
C ALA A 47 18.58 -8.17 0.82
N GLY A 48 19.01 -9.09 -0.04
CA GLY A 48 19.17 -8.88 -1.49
C GLY A 48 20.59 -8.50 -1.91
N LEU A 49 20.99 -9.01 -3.08
CA LEU A 49 22.34 -8.85 -3.64
C LEU A 49 22.78 -7.38 -3.73
N TYR A 50 21.87 -6.47 -4.09
CA TYR A 50 22.17 -5.04 -4.14
C TYR A 50 22.52 -4.44 -2.77
N ASN A 51 21.83 -4.84 -1.70
CA ASN A 51 22.13 -4.33 -0.35
C ASN A 51 23.44 -4.93 0.20
N TRP A 52 23.79 -6.15 -0.21
CA TRP A 52 25.11 -6.75 0.07
C TRP A 52 26.22 -6.04 -0.71
N TYR A 53 26.00 -5.74 -1.99
CA TYR A 53 26.89 -4.94 -2.80
C TYR A 53 27.15 -3.57 -2.17
N LEU A 54 26.10 -2.84 -1.76
CA LEU A 54 26.23 -1.53 -1.10
C LEU A 54 27.00 -1.61 0.22
N LEU A 55 26.80 -2.68 1.00
CA LEU A 55 27.48 -2.90 2.27
C LEU A 55 28.96 -3.25 2.08
N PHE A 56 29.27 -4.11 1.11
CA PHE A 56 30.64 -4.47 0.78
C PHE A 56 31.42 -3.26 0.24
N THR A 57 30.83 -2.55 -0.73
CA THR A 57 31.45 -1.37 -1.35
C THR A 57 31.60 -0.20 -0.36
N SER A 58 30.69 -0.01 0.60
CA SER A 58 30.88 0.99 1.65
C SER A 58 32.06 0.65 2.56
N SER A 59 32.26 -0.64 2.89
CA SER A 59 33.38 -1.11 3.71
C SER A 59 34.72 -0.95 2.98
N VAL A 60 34.76 -1.28 1.68
CA VAL A 60 35.92 -1.07 0.81
C VAL A 60 36.25 0.42 0.67
N THR A 61 35.24 1.29 0.50
CA THR A 61 35.44 2.73 0.36
C THR A 61 36.01 3.34 1.64
N MET A 62 35.43 3.02 2.80
CA MET A 62 35.92 3.55 4.08
C MET A 62 37.30 2.99 4.42
N GLY A 63 37.48 1.67 4.34
CA GLY A 63 38.74 1.01 4.67
C GLY A 63 39.87 1.36 3.72
N GLY A 64 39.60 1.29 2.41
CA GLY A 64 40.59 1.53 1.36
C GLY A 64 40.87 2.99 1.09
N ILE A 65 39.84 3.82 0.88
CA ILE A 65 40.02 5.22 0.49
C ILE A 65 40.09 6.11 1.73
N GLY A 66 39.11 5.97 2.62
CA GLY A 66 38.97 6.82 3.81
C GLY A 66 40.13 6.67 4.79
N ILE A 67 40.61 5.43 4.98
CA ILE A 67 41.59 5.07 6.00
C ILE A 67 42.95 4.74 5.36
N TRP A 68 43.05 3.74 4.47
CA TRP A 68 44.33 3.27 3.92
C TRP A 68 45.03 4.28 3.01
N CYS A 69 44.37 4.81 1.98
CA CYS A 69 44.96 5.85 1.11
C CYS A 69 45.37 7.09 1.92
N MET A 70 44.52 7.51 2.87
CA MET A 70 44.82 8.62 3.78
C MET A 70 46.13 8.38 4.54
N HIS A 71 46.32 7.20 5.15
CA HIS A 71 47.51 6.89 5.92
C HIS A 71 48.79 6.91 5.08
N PHE A 72 48.79 6.32 3.90
CA PHE A 72 49.98 6.31 3.05
C PHE A 72 50.29 7.69 2.47
N ILE A 73 49.29 8.49 2.09
CA ILE A 73 49.51 9.89 1.68
C ILE A 73 50.04 10.72 2.87
N GLY A 74 49.48 10.52 4.07
CA GLY A 74 49.93 11.15 5.31
C GLY A 74 51.38 10.81 5.64
N ASN A 75 51.76 9.54 5.58
CA ASN A 75 53.14 9.11 5.81
C ASN A 75 54.11 9.66 4.75
N ARG A 76 53.66 9.84 3.50
CA ARG A 76 54.48 10.51 2.46
C ARG A 76 54.67 12.01 2.72
N ALA A 77 53.88 12.63 3.60
CA ALA A 77 54.11 14.02 4.04
C ALA A 77 55.24 14.15 5.07
N ILE A 78 55.65 13.05 5.70
CA ILE A 78 56.75 13.01 6.66
C ILE A 78 58.07 13.02 5.88
N VAL A 79 58.94 13.97 6.21
CA VAL A 79 60.26 14.12 5.61
C VAL A 79 61.31 13.90 6.69
N LEU A 80 62.14 12.88 6.49
CA LEU A 80 63.25 12.53 7.39
C LEU A 80 64.57 13.11 6.85
N GLY A 81 65.43 13.61 7.77
CA GLY A 81 66.79 14.11 7.54
C GLY A 81 66.96 15.03 6.34
N ASP A 82 66.28 16.18 6.39
CA ASP A 82 66.41 17.26 5.40
C ASP A 82 66.04 16.88 3.95
N GLY A 83 65.34 15.77 3.76
CA GLY A 83 64.78 15.38 2.47
C GLY A 83 65.69 14.53 1.59
N ALA A 84 66.84 14.07 2.11
CA ALA A 84 67.72 13.15 1.41
C ALA A 84 66.99 11.86 1.01
N ALA A 85 67.14 11.44 -0.25
CA ALA A 85 66.37 10.33 -0.83
C ALA A 85 66.65 8.98 -0.15
N GLN A 86 67.89 8.77 0.30
CA GLN A 86 68.39 7.53 0.90
C GLN A 86 67.81 7.19 2.29
N ILE A 87 67.30 8.18 3.02
CA ILE A 87 66.81 8.03 4.41
C ILE A 87 65.28 8.10 4.52
N GLN A 88 64.55 8.04 3.41
CA GLN A 88 63.09 8.06 3.42
C GLN A 88 62.50 6.69 3.76
N ILE A 89 61.25 6.70 4.25
CA ILE A 89 60.57 5.49 4.74
C ILE A 89 60.31 4.48 3.59
N VAL A 90 60.74 3.24 3.81
CA VAL A 90 60.56 2.08 2.92
C VAL A 90 59.50 1.16 3.50
N TYR A 91 58.52 0.75 2.68
CA TYR A 91 57.45 -0.15 3.10
C TYR A 91 57.58 -1.52 2.46
N SER A 92 57.24 -2.56 3.23
CA SER A 92 57.09 -3.93 2.74
C SER A 92 55.70 -4.16 2.12
N VAL A 93 55.68 -4.78 0.94
CA VAL A 93 54.44 -5.01 0.16
C VAL A 93 53.43 -5.87 0.95
N THR A 94 53.89 -6.87 1.69
CA THR A 94 53.03 -7.77 2.48
C THR A 94 52.26 -7.03 3.56
N PHE A 95 52.93 -6.23 4.40
CA PHE A 95 52.27 -5.47 5.46
C PHE A 95 51.39 -4.35 4.90
N THR A 96 51.75 -3.75 3.77
CA THR A 96 50.90 -2.81 3.02
C THR A 96 49.61 -3.45 2.52
N GLY A 97 49.64 -4.72 2.08
CA GLY A 97 48.45 -5.48 1.70
C GLY A 97 47.59 -5.88 2.89
N VAL A 98 48.20 -6.37 3.98
CA VAL A 98 47.49 -6.74 5.21
C VAL A 98 46.80 -5.53 5.85
N SER A 99 47.46 -4.37 5.86
CA SER A 99 46.86 -3.13 6.36
C SER A 99 45.68 -2.64 5.52
N PHE A 100 45.56 -3.05 4.25
CA PHE A 100 44.36 -2.77 3.45
C PHE A 100 43.19 -3.71 3.80
N ILE A 101 43.45 -5.01 3.94
CA ILE A 101 42.38 -6.00 4.14
C ILE A 101 41.74 -5.90 5.53
N LEU A 102 42.55 -5.68 6.57
CA LEU A 102 42.07 -5.60 7.95
C LEU A 102 40.92 -4.59 8.14
N PRO A 103 41.05 -3.30 7.75
CA PRO A 103 39.97 -2.36 7.95
C PRO A 103 38.73 -2.69 7.14
N VAL A 104 38.88 -3.25 5.93
CA VAL A 104 37.72 -3.65 5.11
C VAL A 104 36.88 -4.72 5.81
N VAL A 105 37.54 -5.75 6.39
CA VAL A 105 36.85 -6.84 7.10
C VAL A 105 36.18 -6.34 8.38
N VAL A 106 36.89 -5.54 9.19
CA VAL A 106 36.36 -5.02 10.46
C VAL A 106 35.19 -4.07 10.21
N LEU A 107 35.29 -3.18 9.22
CA LEU A 107 34.21 -2.26 8.86
C LEU A 107 33.00 -2.97 8.25
N LEU A 108 33.22 -4.05 7.49
CA LEU A 108 32.13 -4.87 6.99
C LEU A 108 31.31 -5.47 8.12
N ALA A 109 31.98 -6.03 9.14
CA ALA A 109 31.33 -6.54 10.33
C ALA A 109 30.62 -5.42 11.13
N ALA A 110 31.28 -4.26 11.30
CA ALA A 110 30.72 -3.11 12.00
C ALA A 110 29.45 -2.59 11.32
N PHE A 111 29.49 -2.33 10.02
CA PHE A 111 28.35 -1.83 9.26
C PHE A 111 27.22 -2.86 9.16
N TYR A 112 27.54 -4.15 9.07
CA TYR A 112 26.56 -5.22 9.14
C TYR A 112 25.82 -5.21 10.48
N ALA A 113 26.55 -5.17 11.60
CA ALA A 113 25.99 -5.19 12.95
C ALA A 113 25.13 -3.96 13.26
N ILE A 114 25.55 -2.77 12.85
CA ILE A 114 24.80 -1.52 13.06
C ILE A 114 23.53 -1.50 12.20
N GLY A 115 23.59 -1.96 10.96
CA GLY A 115 22.49 -1.90 9.99
C GLY A 115 21.37 -2.93 10.20
N THR A 116 21.15 -3.38 11.43
CA THR A 116 20.22 -4.46 11.79
C THR A 116 18.80 -4.00 12.19
N SER A 117 18.50 -2.71 12.32
CA SER A 117 17.11 -2.23 12.57
C SER A 117 16.95 -0.76 12.18
N GLU A 118 15.72 -0.33 11.86
CA GLU A 118 15.39 1.06 11.49
C GLU A 118 15.71 2.08 12.60
N LYS A 119 15.74 1.64 13.86
CA LYS A 119 16.26 2.42 14.99
C LYS A 119 17.48 1.70 15.55
N ALA A 120 18.68 2.20 15.25
CA ALA A 120 19.89 1.72 15.87
C ALA A 120 19.89 2.15 17.35
N GLY A 121 19.73 1.19 18.26
CA GLY A 121 19.86 1.43 19.70
C GLY A 121 21.26 1.96 20.04
N TYR A 122 21.38 2.80 21.06
CA TYR A 122 22.64 3.44 21.46
C TYR A 122 23.80 2.45 21.64
N LEU A 123 23.50 1.26 22.18
CA LEU A 123 24.49 0.18 22.35
C LEU A 123 25.11 -0.28 21.03
N ARG A 124 24.32 -0.38 19.95
CA ARG A 124 24.84 -0.80 18.63
C ARG A 124 25.68 0.27 17.97
N ILE A 125 25.31 1.55 18.15
CA ILE A 125 26.10 2.69 17.66
C ILE A 125 27.44 2.72 18.39
N PHE A 126 27.43 2.51 19.71
CA PHE A 126 28.64 2.42 20.52
C PHE A 126 29.54 1.27 20.07
N MET A 127 29.01 0.05 19.95
CA MET A 127 29.76 -1.11 19.43
C MET A 127 30.32 -0.86 18.02
N GLY A 128 29.51 -0.23 17.15
CA GLY A 128 29.92 0.16 15.81
C GLY A 128 31.05 1.19 15.79
N GLY A 129 31.01 2.18 16.68
CA GLY A 129 32.05 3.18 16.87
C GLY A 129 33.34 2.60 17.43
N VAL A 130 33.25 1.66 18.39
CA VAL A 130 34.42 0.92 18.92
C VAL A 130 35.08 0.08 17.83
N LEU A 131 34.31 -0.69 17.05
CA LEU A 131 34.85 -1.49 15.94
C LEU A 131 35.47 -0.60 14.86
N THR A 132 34.81 0.50 14.50
CA THR A 132 35.32 1.46 13.51
C THR A 132 36.60 2.12 14.00
N GLY A 133 36.64 2.63 15.24
CA GLY A 133 37.83 3.22 15.84
C GLY A 133 39.00 2.22 15.94
N SER A 134 38.71 0.99 16.36
CA SER A 134 39.69 -0.11 16.40
C SER A 134 40.22 -0.44 15.01
N SER A 135 39.38 -0.40 13.97
CA SER A 135 39.80 -0.56 12.58
C SER A 135 40.76 0.54 12.14
N VAL A 136 40.52 1.80 12.53
CA VAL A 136 41.42 2.91 12.17
C VAL A 136 42.78 2.75 12.86
N CYS A 137 42.78 2.47 14.17
CA CYS A 137 44.01 2.26 14.94
C CYS A 137 44.79 1.04 14.46
N GLY A 138 44.09 -0.09 14.26
CA GLY A 138 44.68 -1.33 13.78
C GLY A 138 45.36 -1.16 12.42
N MET A 139 44.70 -0.48 11.48
CA MET A 139 45.33 -0.18 10.20
C MET A 139 46.57 0.69 10.36
N HIS A 140 46.50 1.76 11.17
CA HIS A 140 47.65 2.65 11.35
C HIS A 140 48.87 1.91 11.89
N TYR A 141 48.75 1.15 12.98
CA TYR A 141 49.90 0.47 13.57
C TYR A 141 50.41 -0.69 12.72
N ILE A 142 49.54 -1.43 12.04
CA ILE A 142 49.97 -2.47 11.08
C ILE A 142 50.66 -1.84 9.87
N GLY A 143 50.20 -0.67 9.42
CA GLY A 143 50.88 0.13 8.40
C GLY A 143 52.28 0.57 8.84
N GLN A 144 52.43 1.05 10.08
CA GLN A 144 53.73 1.42 10.66
C GLN A 144 54.65 0.21 10.85
N LEU A 145 54.14 -0.96 11.24
CA LEU A 145 54.91 -2.21 11.30
C LEU A 145 55.47 -2.62 9.94
N GLY A 146 54.86 -2.15 8.84
CA GLY A 146 55.34 -2.38 7.49
C GLY A 146 56.61 -1.59 7.12
N ILE A 147 57.07 -0.67 7.96
CA ILE A 147 58.31 0.10 7.75
C ILE A 147 59.52 -0.83 7.89
N ALA A 148 60.24 -1.03 6.79
CA ALA A 148 61.32 -2.02 6.72
C ALA A 148 62.70 -1.47 7.11
N ASN A 149 62.90 -0.14 7.01
CA ASN A 149 64.22 0.49 7.12
C ASN A 149 64.44 1.29 8.42
N TYR A 150 63.47 1.32 9.33
CA TYR A 150 63.55 1.97 10.63
C TYR A 150 62.84 1.13 11.70
N ARG A 151 63.32 1.20 12.94
CA ARG A 151 62.56 0.74 14.11
C ARG A 151 61.76 1.90 14.69
N CYS A 152 60.44 1.76 14.70
CA CYS A 152 59.53 2.76 15.27
C CYS A 152 59.38 2.56 16.77
N SER A 153 59.64 3.62 17.55
CA SER A 153 59.36 3.69 18.99
C SER A 153 58.16 4.58 19.24
N TYR A 154 57.15 4.08 19.97
CA TYR A 154 55.88 4.78 20.18
C TYR A 154 55.74 5.29 21.62
N LYS A 155 55.34 6.55 21.80
CA LYS A 155 55.01 7.10 23.12
C LYS A 155 53.61 6.64 23.55
N VAL A 156 53.52 5.90 24.65
CA VAL A 156 52.26 5.31 25.18
C VAL A 156 51.12 6.34 25.29
N ALA A 157 51.41 7.56 25.75
CA ALA A 157 50.42 8.62 25.86
C ALA A 157 49.75 8.98 24.51
N HIS A 158 50.50 8.98 23.41
CA HIS A 158 49.97 9.28 22.08
C HIS A 158 49.20 8.09 21.50
N ILE A 159 49.61 6.85 21.84
CA ILE A 159 48.86 5.64 21.46
C ILE A 159 47.47 5.67 22.10
N ILE A 160 47.40 5.88 23.42
CA ILE A 160 46.14 5.93 24.15
C ILE A 160 45.30 7.12 23.67
N GLY A 161 45.89 8.31 23.55
CA GLY A 161 45.21 9.52 23.07
C GLY A 161 44.61 9.35 21.67
N SER A 162 45.39 8.82 20.73
CA SER A 162 44.93 8.55 19.36
C SER A 162 43.79 7.52 19.32
N ALA A 163 43.85 6.47 20.14
CA ALA A 163 42.78 5.47 20.25
C ALA A 163 41.47 6.06 20.82
N ILE A 164 41.56 6.89 21.85
CA ILE A 164 40.41 7.60 22.42
C ILE A 164 39.77 8.50 21.37
N ILE A 165 40.57 9.30 20.65
CA ILE A 165 40.09 10.18 19.59
C ILE A 165 39.37 9.36 18.51
N ALA A 166 39.95 8.26 18.07
CA ALA A 166 39.37 7.41 17.03
C ALA A 166 38.02 6.83 17.43
N ILE A 167 37.93 6.22 18.61
CA ILE A 167 36.70 5.59 19.11
C ILE A 167 35.62 6.64 19.36
N PHE A 168 35.97 7.74 20.05
CA PHE A 168 35.02 8.79 20.38
C PHE A 168 34.47 9.46 19.12
N ALA A 169 35.33 9.94 18.24
CA ALA A 169 34.92 10.66 17.04
C ALA A 169 34.20 9.74 16.03
N SER A 170 34.59 8.47 15.90
CA SER A 170 33.84 7.49 15.08
C SER A 170 32.47 7.19 15.66
N THR A 171 32.33 7.08 16.98
CA THR A 171 31.04 6.87 17.65
C THR A 171 30.11 8.07 17.44
N VAL A 172 30.63 9.29 17.57
CA VAL A 172 29.87 10.52 17.32
C VAL A 172 29.47 10.61 15.86
N GLY A 173 30.40 10.41 14.92
CA GLY A 173 30.12 10.47 13.48
C GLY A 173 29.07 9.44 13.03
N LEU A 174 29.23 8.18 13.41
CA LEU A 174 28.25 7.13 13.11
C LEU A 174 26.92 7.36 13.83
N GLY A 175 26.95 7.84 15.07
CA GLY A 175 25.73 8.14 15.84
C GLY A 175 24.89 9.24 15.19
N ILE A 176 25.54 10.32 14.78
CA ILE A 176 24.93 11.42 14.00
C ILE A 176 24.33 10.88 12.71
N PHE A 177 25.09 10.11 11.93
CA PHE A 177 24.61 9.53 10.67
C PHE A 177 23.40 8.62 10.89
N PHE A 178 23.50 7.59 11.72
CA PHE A 178 22.43 6.59 11.86
C PHE A 178 21.19 7.13 12.56
N ARG A 179 21.33 8.13 13.46
CA ARG A 179 20.17 8.74 14.13
C ARG A 179 19.41 9.68 13.23
N TRP A 180 20.10 10.50 12.44
CA TRP A 180 19.47 11.48 11.58
C TRP A 180 19.34 11.05 10.11
N ARG A 181 19.80 9.85 9.75
CA ARG A 181 19.64 9.24 8.42
C ARG A 181 18.19 9.29 7.91
N ALA A 182 17.21 9.08 8.79
CA ALA A 182 15.78 9.13 8.43
C ALA A 182 15.26 10.56 8.17
N THR A 183 15.87 11.57 8.78
CA THR A 183 15.53 12.99 8.62
C THR A 183 16.37 13.70 7.54
N TRP A 184 17.38 13.02 6.97
CA TRP A 184 18.39 13.60 6.06
C TRP A 184 18.29 13.06 4.62
N THR A 185 17.11 12.63 4.21
CA THR A 185 16.88 12.01 2.91
C THR A 185 17.28 12.94 1.75
N ASN A 186 17.19 14.28 1.92
CA ASN A 186 17.42 15.27 0.86
C ASN A 186 18.59 16.24 1.09
N GLY A 187 19.47 16.00 2.08
CA GLY A 187 20.56 16.91 2.43
C GLY A 187 21.96 16.35 2.15
N TRP A 188 22.38 16.27 0.88
CA TRP A 188 23.76 15.93 0.48
C TRP A 188 24.84 16.68 1.27
N TRP A 189 24.64 17.96 1.55
CA TRP A 189 25.56 18.78 2.34
C TRP A 189 25.67 18.34 3.82
N ARG A 190 24.57 17.87 4.43
CA ARG A 190 24.58 17.33 5.80
C ARG A 190 25.36 16.01 5.89
N ARG A 191 25.31 15.19 4.83
CA ARG A 191 26.14 13.99 4.72
C ARG A 191 27.61 14.35 4.51
N GLY A 192 27.88 15.39 3.73
CA GLY A 192 29.21 15.99 3.60
C GLY A 192 29.79 16.37 4.97
N ILE A 193 29.03 17.08 5.80
CA ILE A 193 29.46 17.45 7.17
C ILE A 193 29.79 16.20 8.00
N CYS A 194 28.94 15.18 7.96
CA CYS A 194 29.18 13.93 8.68
C CYS A 194 30.43 13.19 8.16
N GLY A 195 30.64 13.20 6.84
CA GLY A 195 31.86 12.68 6.20
C GLY A 195 33.11 13.43 6.65
N CYS A 196 33.05 14.77 6.74
CA CYS A 196 34.14 15.58 7.29
C CYS A 196 34.44 15.21 8.75
N LEU A 197 33.43 15.00 9.60
CA LEU A 197 33.65 14.60 10.99
C LEU A 197 34.36 13.23 11.10
N LEU A 198 33.99 12.26 10.26
CA LEU A 198 34.67 10.97 10.20
C LEU A 198 36.10 11.10 9.65
N ALA A 199 36.33 11.96 8.66
CA ALA A 199 37.67 12.23 8.13
C ALA A 199 38.56 12.93 9.16
N ILE A 200 38.00 13.82 9.99
CA ILE A 200 38.69 14.41 11.15
C ILE A 200 39.04 13.31 12.16
N ALA A 201 38.17 12.34 12.41
CA ALA A 201 38.47 11.21 13.30
C ALA A 201 39.68 10.40 12.80
N VAL A 202 39.68 10.04 11.51
CA VAL A 202 40.77 9.26 10.88
C VAL A 202 42.07 10.06 10.86
N SER A 203 42.00 11.31 10.40
CA SER A 203 43.18 12.17 10.25
C SER A 203 43.75 12.60 11.60
N GLY A 204 42.89 12.97 12.54
CA GLY A 204 43.27 13.33 13.90
C GLY A 204 44.00 12.18 14.60
N MET A 205 43.45 10.96 14.54
CA MET A 205 44.12 9.77 15.08
C MET A 205 45.50 9.57 14.43
N HIS A 206 45.57 9.62 13.10
CA HIS A 206 46.82 9.42 12.36
C HIS A 206 47.90 10.41 12.79
N TRP A 207 47.61 11.71 12.79
CA TRP A 207 48.61 12.74 13.13
C TRP A 207 49.01 12.71 14.60
N THR A 208 48.07 12.45 15.52
CA THR A 208 48.40 12.26 16.94
C THR A 208 49.35 11.06 17.14
N ALA A 209 49.11 9.93 16.48
CA ALA A 209 49.98 8.76 16.55
C ALA A 209 51.35 9.02 15.89
N THR A 210 51.37 9.71 14.75
CA THR A 210 52.60 10.07 14.02
C THR A 210 53.51 10.99 14.82
N VAL A 211 52.98 12.03 15.48
CA VAL A 211 53.78 12.92 16.36
C VAL A 211 54.36 12.16 17.56
N GLY A 212 53.67 11.10 18.01
CA GLY A 212 54.13 10.21 19.07
C GLY A 212 55.16 9.16 18.63
N THR A 213 55.53 9.10 17.35
CA THR A 213 56.41 8.09 16.78
C THR A 213 57.82 8.64 16.56
N SER A 214 58.82 7.92 17.08
CA SER A 214 60.24 8.21 16.86
C SER A 214 60.88 7.13 15.99
N TYR A 215 61.60 7.54 14.95
CA TYR A 215 62.30 6.64 14.03
C TYR A 215 63.74 6.46 14.49
N LYS A 216 64.10 5.23 14.88
CA LYS A 216 65.44 4.85 15.36
C LYS A 216 66.07 3.82 14.43
N GLU A 217 67.39 3.67 14.51
CA GLU A 217 68.17 2.58 13.88
C GLU A 217 67.89 2.41 12.37
N HIS A 218 68.45 3.30 11.54
CA HIS A 218 68.28 3.22 10.09
C HIS A 218 69.05 2.02 9.50
N ASN A 219 68.34 1.05 8.95
CA ASN A 219 68.95 -0.11 8.30
C ASN A 219 69.30 0.20 6.83
N GLN A 220 70.57 0.54 6.57
CA GLN A 220 71.09 0.87 5.25
C GLN A 220 71.18 -0.33 4.27
N SER A 221 71.03 -1.57 4.77
CA SER A 221 71.08 -2.78 3.93
C SER A 221 69.81 -3.01 3.09
N VAL A 222 68.71 -2.31 3.42
CA VAL A 222 67.43 -2.39 2.70
C VAL A 222 67.54 -1.55 1.43
N LYS A 223 67.85 -2.19 0.30
CA LYS A 223 67.95 -1.54 -1.02
C LYS A 223 66.60 -0.94 -1.44
N GLN A 224 66.62 0.28 -2.01
CA GLN A 224 65.43 0.99 -2.54
C GLN A 224 64.88 0.42 -3.87
N GLY A 225 65.36 -0.76 -4.32
CA GLY A 225 65.01 -1.33 -5.62
C GLY A 225 63.52 -1.71 -5.69
N GLY A 226 62.77 -1.06 -6.58
CA GLY A 226 61.37 -1.37 -6.85
C GLY A 226 60.34 -0.56 -6.05
N GLN A 227 60.75 0.42 -5.25
CA GLN A 227 59.80 1.25 -4.49
C GLN A 227 59.33 2.47 -5.29
N LEU A 228 58.01 2.72 -5.28
CA LEU A 228 57.43 3.92 -5.86
C LEU A 228 57.93 5.19 -5.17
N SER A 229 58.27 6.21 -5.96
CA SER A 229 58.60 7.54 -5.46
C SER A 229 57.47 8.09 -4.57
N ARG A 230 57.82 9.01 -3.66
CA ARG A 230 56.87 9.73 -2.80
C ARG A 230 55.72 10.30 -3.64
N SER A 231 56.04 11.01 -4.71
CA SER A 231 55.05 11.61 -5.62
C SER A 231 54.23 10.57 -6.38
N GLN A 232 54.86 9.48 -6.83
CA GLN A 232 54.14 8.38 -7.51
C GLN A 232 53.11 7.71 -6.59
N THR A 233 53.49 7.46 -5.33
CA THR A 233 52.56 6.88 -4.33
C THR A 233 51.36 7.80 -4.12
N VAL A 234 51.60 9.11 -3.95
CA VAL A 234 50.54 10.10 -3.74
C VAL A 234 49.62 10.21 -4.96
N ILE A 235 50.19 10.26 -6.18
CA ILE A 235 49.43 10.33 -7.42
C ILE A 235 48.57 9.07 -7.59
N ILE A 236 49.15 7.87 -7.41
CA ILE A 236 48.44 6.60 -7.53
C ILE A 236 47.30 6.52 -6.52
N CYS A 237 47.55 6.81 -5.24
CA CYS A 237 46.50 6.79 -4.21
C CYS A 237 45.40 7.82 -4.46
N ALA A 238 45.73 9.04 -4.90
CA ALA A 238 44.76 10.08 -5.21
C ALA A 238 43.90 9.72 -6.43
N VAL A 239 44.52 9.25 -7.52
CA VAL A 239 43.79 8.83 -8.73
C VAL A 239 42.91 7.62 -8.44
N LEU A 240 43.42 6.60 -7.74
CA LEU A 240 42.64 5.44 -7.33
C LEU A 240 41.45 5.83 -6.45
N ALA A 241 41.63 6.77 -5.52
CA ALA A 241 40.54 7.30 -4.69
C ALA A 241 39.47 7.99 -5.54
N CYS A 242 39.85 8.91 -6.43
CA CYS A 242 38.92 9.65 -7.29
C CYS A 242 38.13 8.72 -8.22
N VAL A 243 38.83 7.81 -8.91
CA VAL A 243 38.20 6.85 -9.84
C VAL A 243 37.28 5.90 -9.10
N SER A 244 37.75 5.31 -7.99
CA SER A 244 36.94 4.36 -7.22
C SER A 244 35.69 5.01 -6.63
N CYS A 245 35.80 6.20 -6.03
CA CYS A 245 34.64 6.93 -5.51
C CYS A 245 33.63 7.25 -6.62
N SER A 246 34.10 7.67 -7.80
CA SER A 246 33.24 8.03 -8.94
C SER A 246 32.52 6.81 -9.49
N VAL A 247 33.23 5.71 -9.75
CA VAL A 247 32.68 4.46 -10.28
C VAL A 247 31.68 3.85 -9.30
N LEU A 248 32.04 3.71 -8.02
CA LEU A 248 31.17 3.10 -7.02
C LEU A 248 29.89 3.92 -6.81
N SER A 249 30.00 5.25 -6.84
CA SER A 249 28.83 6.14 -6.75
C SER A 249 27.94 6.04 -7.99
N ALA A 250 28.52 6.03 -9.20
CA ALA A 250 27.78 5.88 -10.45
C ALA A 250 27.04 4.54 -10.54
N CYS A 251 27.71 3.44 -10.19
CA CYS A 251 27.09 2.11 -10.15
C CYS A 251 25.94 2.05 -9.12
N ALA A 252 26.10 2.67 -7.94
CA ALA A 252 25.04 2.74 -6.95
C ALA A 252 23.85 3.61 -7.38
N ILE A 253 24.07 4.64 -8.20
CA ILE A 253 23.00 5.44 -8.79
C ILE A 253 22.26 4.65 -9.87
N ALA A 254 22.99 4.06 -10.82
CA ALA A 254 22.41 3.28 -11.92
C ALA A 254 21.58 2.08 -11.39
N ALA A 255 22.17 1.26 -10.51
CA ALA A 255 21.47 0.12 -9.92
C ALA A 255 20.29 0.52 -9.01
N GLY A 256 20.32 1.72 -8.44
CA GLY A 256 19.20 2.31 -7.70
C GLY A 256 18.05 2.75 -8.61
N GLY A 257 18.34 3.30 -9.79
CA GLY A 257 17.36 3.83 -10.74
C GLY A 257 16.41 2.78 -11.30
N ASP A 258 16.94 1.62 -11.71
CA ASP A 258 16.13 0.52 -12.27
C ASP A 258 15.18 -0.09 -11.25
N ARG A 259 15.64 -0.18 -9.99
CA ARG A 259 14.81 -0.66 -8.89
C ARG A 259 13.76 0.36 -8.47
N ARG A 260 14.06 1.66 -8.55
CA ARG A 260 13.08 2.73 -8.31
C ARG A 260 11.95 2.63 -9.32
N ARG A 261 12.26 2.63 -10.63
CA ARG A 261 11.28 2.48 -11.72
C ARG A 261 10.44 1.21 -11.58
N SER A 262 11.05 0.10 -11.15
CA SER A 262 10.34 -1.17 -10.93
C SER A 262 9.44 -1.13 -9.69
N ARG A 263 9.84 -0.42 -8.62
CA ARG A 263 9.03 -0.22 -7.40
C ARG A 263 7.85 0.72 -7.64
N THR A 264 8.03 1.77 -8.43
CA THR A 264 6.94 2.70 -8.79
C THR A 264 5.92 2.07 -9.72
N LYS A 265 6.31 1.11 -10.57
CA LYS A 265 5.36 0.36 -11.42
C LYS A 265 4.54 -0.67 -10.63
N ALA A 266 5.11 -1.25 -9.60
CA ALA A 266 4.50 -2.35 -8.85
C ALA A 266 3.62 -1.89 -7.67
N ARG A 267 3.11 -0.65 -7.70
CA ARG A 267 2.16 -0.06 -6.73
C ARG A 267 1.07 0.79 -7.38
N GLN A 268 0.94 0.69 -8.70
CA GLN A 268 0.02 1.49 -9.48
C GLN A 268 -1.35 0.83 -9.50
N VAL A 269 -2.38 1.65 -9.44
CA VAL A 269 -3.74 1.23 -9.79
C VAL A 269 -3.96 1.60 -11.25
N VAL A 270 -4.29 0.62 -12.09
CA VAL A 270 -4.43 0.76 -13.53
C VAL A 270 -5.86 0.44 -13.95
N LEU A 271 -6.44 1.28 -14.81
CA LEU A 271 -7.70 1.03 -15.50
C LEU A 271 -7.42 0.39 -16.86
N SER A 272 -8.10 -0.71 -17.18
CA SER A 272 -7.93 -1.42 -18.45
C SER A 272 -9.28 -1.65 -19.13
N CYS A 273 -9.36 -1.43 -20.44
CA CYS A 273 -10.58 -1.63 -21.22
C CYS A 273 -10.61 -3.02 -21.85
N VAL A 274 -11.69 -3.76 -21.61
CA VAL A 274 -11.92 -5.10 -22.16
C VAL A 274 -13.26 -5.11 -22.89
N PHE A 275 -13.19 -4.95 -24.21
CA PHE A 275 -14.37 -4.99 -25.06
C PHE A 275 -14.46 -6.29 -25.83
N PHE A 276 -15.67 -6.83 -25.93
CA PHE A 276 -15.95 -8.07 -26.64
C PHE A 276 -16.77 -7.78 -27.89
N ASP A 277 -16.42 -8.44 -29.00
CA ASP A 277 -17.26 -8.43 -30.19
C ASP A 277 -18.46 -9.38 -30.03
N PRO A 278 -19.47 -9.34 -30.93
CA PRO A 278 -20.62 -10.26 -30.88
C PRO A 278 -20.28 -11.76 -30.88
N ALA A 279 -19.07 -12.13 -31.31
CA ALA A 279 -18.58 -13.51 -31.30
C ALA A 279 -17.81 -13.88 -30.02
N GLY A 280 -17.71 -12.97 -29.04
CA GLY A 280 -17.00 -13.19 -27.78
C GLY A 280 -15.48 -13.08 -27.86
N ARG A 281 -14.94 -12.50 -28.94
CA ARG A 281 -13.51 -12.20 -29.11
C ARG A 281 -13.16 -10.90 -28.38
N VAL A 282 -11.99 -10.88 -27.74
CA VAL A 282 -11.51 -9.73 -26.97
C VAL A 282 -10.75 -8.74 -27.85
N MET A 283 -11.00 -7.45 -27.60
CA MET A 283 -10.31 -6.34 -28.24
C MET A 283 -8.89 -6.20 -27.70
N VAL A 284 -7.92 -6.08 -28.60
CA VAL A 284 -6.51 -5.82 -28.27
C VAL A 284 -5.91 -4.75 -29.18
N THR A 285 -4.91 -4.06 -28.65
CA THR A 285 -4.04 -3.16 -29.40
C THR A 285 -3.18 -3.93 -30.42
N PRO A 286 -2.58 -3.26 -31.42
CA PRO A 286 -1.64 -3.89 -32.36
C PRO A 286 -0.50 -4.67 -31.71
N HIS A 287 -0.15 -4.33 -30.47
CA HIS A 287 0.90 -5.00 -29.68
C HIS A 287 0.37 -6.16 -28.81
N ALA A 288 -0.84 -6.65 -29.07
CA ALA A 288 -1.52 -7.70 -28.30
C ALA A 288 -1.62 -7.38 -26.79
N GLY A 289 -1.81 -6.10 -26.46
CA GLY A 289 -2.08 -5.61 -25.11
C GLY A 289 -3.50 -5.08 -24.97
N LEU A 290 -4.03 -5.04 -23.76
CA LEU A 290 -5.28 -4.34 -23.44
C LEU A 290 -5.01 -2.83 -23.34
N PRO A 291 -5.87 -1.96 -23.91
CA PRO A 291 -5.79 -0.52 -23.69
C PRO A 291 -5.86 -0.24 -22.19
N SER A 292 -4.79 0.33 -21.62
CA SER A 292 -4.64 0.45 -20.17
C SER A 292 -3.97 1.78 -19.81
N ARG A 293 -4.49 2.45 -18.78
CA ARG A 293 -4.01 3.76 -18.33
C ARG A 293 -3.97 3.78 -16.81
N LYS A 294 -2.95 4.44 -16.29
CA LYS A 294 -2.69 4.51 -14.86
C LYS A 294 -3.65 5.52 -14.21
N ILE A 295 -4.28 5.12 -13.11
CA ILE A 295 -5.14 5.99 -12.30
C ILE A 295 -4.28 6.73 -11.27
N VAL A 296 -3.55 6.00 -10.41
CA VAL A 296 -2.76 6.60 -9.32
C VAL A 296 -1.37 5.95 -9.21
N ASP A 297 -0.37 6.76 -8.85
CA ASP A 297 1.02 6.38 -8.62
C ASP A 297 1.22 5.48 -7.40
N ARG A 298 0.43 5.70 -6.34
CA ARG A 298 0.56 4.97 -5.08
C ARG A 298 -0.74 5.02 -4.26
N TYR A 299 -1.26 3.85 -3.87
CA TYR A 299 -2.13 3.75 -2.69
C TYR A 299 -1.25 3.84 -1.43
N ARG A 300 -1.58 4.74 -0.50
CA ARG A 300 -0.90 4.86 0.80
C ARG A 300 -1.95 5.00 1.89
N GLY A 301 -2.59 3.89 2.25
CA GLY A 301 -3.52 3.82 3.39
C GLY A 301 -2.82 4.24 4.69
N ARG A 302 -3.56 4.92 5.58
CA ARG A 302 -3.00 5.53 6.81
C ARG A 302 -2.67 4.54 7.92
N THR A 303 -2.93 3.24 7.80
CA THR A 303 -2.85 2.33 8.96
C THR A 303 -2.52 0.89 8.57
N PHE A 304 -1.73 0.26 9.44
CA PHE A 304 -1.19 -1.10 9.38
C PHE A 304 -2.16 -2.13 8.75
N ASN A 305 -1.68 -2.85 7.72
CA ASN A 305 -2.23 -4.06 7.07
C ASN A 305 -3.42 -3.95 6.09
N ASP A 306 -4.14 -2.84 5.96
CA ASP A 306 -5.24 -2.66 4.97
C ASP A 306 -4.80 -1.83 3.75
N ASP A 307 -3.69 -2.22 3.11
CA ASP A 307 -3.00 -1.46 2.06
C ASP A 307 -3.45 -1.77 0.60
N ASP A 308 -4.42 -2.65 0.40
CA ASP A 308 -4.85 -3.10 -0.94
C ASP A 308 -6.28 -2.59 -1.25
N LEU A 309 -6.53 -1.95 -2.41
CA LEU A 309 -7.88 -1.66 -2.90
C LEU A 309 -8.65 -2.98 -3.05
N THR A 310 -9.60 -3.25 -2.14
CA THR A 310 -10.43 -4.45 -2.15
C THR A 310 -11.78 -4.19 -2.82
N ARG A 311 -12.52 -5.28 -3.13
CA ARG A 311 -13.91 -5.22 -3.62
C ARG A 311 -14.88 -4.50 -2.68
N THR A 312 -14.50 -4.29 -1.41
CA THR A 312 -15.32 -3.63 -0.39
C THR A 312 -14.84 -2.23 -0.01
N HIS A 313 -13.75 -1.78 -0.61
CA HIS A 313 -13.20 -0.45 -0.40
C HIS A 313 -14.17 0.64 -0.92
N SER A 314 -14.35 1.73 -0.15
CA SER A 314 -15.21 2.87 -0.48
C SER A 314 -14.95 3.43 -1.88
N ALA A 315 -13.69 3.73 -2.18
CA ALA A 315 -13.24 4.21 -3.48
C ALA A 315 -13.62 3.28 -4.65
N PHE A 316 -13.47 1.96 -4.49
CA PHE A 316 -13.87 0.99 -5.53
C PHE A 316 -15.39 0.96 -5.73
N LEU A 317 -16.15 0.90 -4.63
CA LEU A 317 -17.62 0.93 -4.68
C LEU A 317 -18.16 2.22 -5.31
N TRP A 318 -17.50 3.35 -5.06
CA TRP A 318 -17.82 4.61 -5.72
C TRP A 318 -17.53 4.56 -7.22
N ALA A 319 -16.34 4.12 -7.63
CA ALA A 319 -15.99 3.96 -9.05
C ALA A 319 -16.93 3.00 -9.78
N PHE A 320 -17.39 1.96 -9.08
CA PHE A 320 -18.38 1.01 -9.56
C PHE A 320 -19.73 1.70 -9.87
N ARG A 321 -20.21 2.60 -9.00
CA ARG A 321 -21.42 3.41 -9.21
C ARG A 321 -21.22 4.45 -10.33
N ALA A 322 -20.07 5.13 -10.34
CA ALA A 322 -19.71 6.10 -11.36
C ALA A 322 -19.71 5.48 -12.76
N SER A 323 -19.16 4.27 -12.90
CA SER A 323 -19.07 3.57 -14.20
C SER A 323 -20.39 3.17 -14.84
N ARG A 324 -21.49 3.23 -14.09
CA ARG A 324 -22.84 2.94 -14.56
C ARG A 324 -23.66 4.21 -14.78
N ASN A 325 -23.13 5.34 -14.33
CA ASN A 325 -23.75 6.66 -14.43
C ASN A 325 -22.83 7.64 -15.18
N TRP A 326 -22.13 7.17 -16.22
CA TRP A 326 -21.18 7.99 -16.98
C TRP A 326 -21.76 9.30 -17.51
N LYS A 327 -23.07 9.31 -17.83
CA LYS A 327 -23.77 10.52 -18.27
C LYS A 327 -23.69 11.65 -17.24
N LEU A 328 -23.84 11.32 -15.96
CA LEU A 328 -23.72 12.30 -14.86
C LEU A 328 -22.26 12.70 -14.61
N VAL A 329 -21.34 11.76 -14.77
CA VAL A 329 -19.91 11.99 -14.53
C VAL A 329 -19.30 12.89 -15.59
N MET A 330 -19.67 12.71 -16.86
CA MET A 330 -19.11 13.42 -18.01
C MET A 330 -19.13 14.94 -17.85
N ASP A 331 -20.22 15.49 -17.32
CA ASP A 331 -20.40 16.94 -17.13
C ASP A 331 -19.43 17.52 -16.08
N VAL A 332 -18.93 16.68 -15.17
CA VAL A 332 -18.07 17.08 -14.05
C VAL A 332 -16.58 16.84 -14.35
N VAL A 333 -16.24 15.96 -15.29
CA VAL A 333 -14.84 15.63 -15.61
C VAL A 333 -13.96 16.85 -15.91
N PRO A 334 -14.39 17.88 -16.68
CA PRO A 334 -13.56 19.05 -16.95
C PRO A 334 -13.14 19.80 -15.68
N PHE A 335 -14.04 19.88 -14.69
CA PHE A 335 -13.75 20.51 -13.40
C PHE A 335 -12.72 19.69 -12.60
N MET A 336 -12.88 18.36 -12.57
CA MET A 336 -11.89 17.47 -11.93
C MET A 336 -10.52 17.59 -12.58
N ARG A 337 -10.46 17.68 -13.92
CA ARG A 337 -9.20 17.85 -14.68
C ARG A 337 -8.50 19.16 -14.31
N SER A 338 -9.23 20.29 -14.33
CA SER A 338 -8.70 21.61 -13.93
C SER A 338 -8.15 21.60 -12.49
N ARG A 339 -8.83 20.90 -11.57
CA ARG A 339 -8.37 20.76 -10.19
C ARG A 339 -7.08 19.95 -10.05
N ILE A 340 -6.97 18.82 -10.75
CA ILE A 340 -5.74 18.02 -10.75
C ILE A 340 -4.57 18.85 -11.29
N GLU A 341 -4.80 19.65 -12.34
CA GLU A 341 -3.78 20.53 -12.92
C GLU A 341 -3.37 21.66 -11.98
N SER A 342 -4.32 22.29 -11.28
CA SER A 342 -4.03 23.34 -10.30
C SER A 342 -3.30 22.82 -9.07
N GLU A 343 -3.67 21.63 -8.56
CA GLU A 343 -2.97 20.96 -7.46
C GLU A 343 -1.53 20.59 -7.87
N LYS A 344 -1.33 20.08 -9.10
CA LYS A 344 0.01 19.83 -9.65
C LYS A 344 0.84 21.11 -9.76
N ALA A 345 0.25 22.19 -10.25
CA ALA A 345 0.93 23.48 -10.37
C ALA A 345 1.31 24.05 -9.00
N ALA A 346 0.43 23.94 -8.00
CA ALA A 346 0.72 24.33 -6.62
C ALA A 346 1.87 23.49 -6.04
N ILE A 347 1.83 22.16 -6.19
CA ILE A 347 2.92 21.28 -5.74
C ILE A 347 4.24 21.69 -6.38
N GLN A 348 4.26 21.98 -7.69
CA GLN A 348 5.48 22.42 -8.39
C GLN A 348 6.00 23.78 -7.93
N GLN A 349 5.12 24.72 -7.56
CA GLN A 349 5.52 26.04 -7.07
C GLN A 349 6.05 26.02 -5.63
N TYR A 350 5.53 25.12 -4.79
CA TYR A 350 5.95 24.99 -3.38
C TYR A 350 7.06 23.96 -3.14
N THR A 351 7.42 23.16 -4.15
CA THR A 351 8.59 22.27 -4.08
C THR A 351 9.85 23.08 -4.43
N PRO A 352 10.77 23.34 -3.49
CA PRO A 352 12.02 24.02 -3.82
C PRO A 352 12.79 23.21 -4.87
N ARG A 353 13.38 23.93 -5.82
CA ARG A 353 14.05 23.45 -7.05
C ARG A 353 15.31 22.59 -6.81
N ASP A 354 15.45 21.99 -5.63
CA ASP A 354 16.59 21.19 -5.21
C ASP A 354 16.14 19.77 -4.82
N GLY A 355 16.19 18.87 -5.80
CA GLY A 355 16.29 17.42 -5.62
C GLY A 355 15.17 16.67 -4.90
N ALA A 356 14.04 17.30 -4.57
CA ALA A 356 12.87 16.59 -4.06
C ALA A 356 12.29 15.73 -5.18
N THR A 357 12.59 14.44 -5.12
CA THR A 357 11.93 13.45 -5.97
C THR A 357 10.44 13.46 -5.64
N ASP A 358 9.58 13.36 -6.66
CA ASP A 358 8.09 13.32 -6.60
C ASP A 358 7.48 12.41 -5.51
N GLU A 359 8.29 11.61 -4.80
CA GLU A 359 7.88 10.63 -3.81
C GLU A 359 7.51 11.19 -2.41
N ASP A 360 7.89 12.44 -2.08
CA ASP A 360 7.67 13.02 -0.74
C ASP A 360 6.70 14.22 -0.71
N THR A 361 6.31 14.77 -1.87
CA THR A 361 5.43 15.96 -1.96
C THR A 361 3.97 15.64 -2.30
N GLU A 362 3.60 14.37 -2.36
CA GLU A 362 2.19 14.01 -2.22
C GLU A 362 1.84 14.13 -0.73
N MET A 363 1.52 15.37 -0.35
CA MET A 363 0.85 15.71 0.90
C MET A 363 -0.21 14.66 1.21
N GLN A 364 -0.35 14.41 2.51
CA GLN A 364 -1.22 13.46 3.18
C GLN A 364 -2.73 13.74 2.95
N GLY A 365 -3.14 13.82 1.68
CA GLY A 365 -4.48 14.05 1.20
C GLY A 365 -5.34 12.80 1.32
N ASP A 366 -6.65 13.03 1.35
CA ASP A 366 -7.67 11.98 1.35
C ASP A 366 -7.54 11.14 0.06
N PHE A 367 -7.03 9.91 0.18
CA PHE A 367 -6.83 9.01 -0.96
C PHE A 367 -8.12 8.85 -1.76
N ASP A 368 -9.26 8.75 -1.07
CA ASP A 368 -10.57 8.56 -1.69
C ASP A 368 -10.89 9.72 -2.64
N GLY A 369 -10.76 10.96 -2.20
CA GLY A 369 -10.99 12.14 -3.05
C GLY A 369 -10.07 12.18 -4.28
N SER A 370 -8.78 11.92 -4.08
CA SER A 370 -7.80 11.90 -5.17
C SER A 370 -8.08 10.78 -6.19
N PHE A 371 -8.43 9.58 -5.72
CA PHE A 371 -8.71 8.42 -6.55
C PHE A 371 -9.96 8.65 -7.41
N LYS A 372 -11.05 9.18 -6.83
CA LYS A 372 -12.29 9.46 -7.55
C LYS A 372 -12.04 10.38 -8.75
N GLN A 373 -11.30 11.47 -8.54
CA GLN A 373 -10.96 12.43 -9.58
C GLN A 373 -10.08 11.80 -10.67
N HIS A 374 -9.00 11.13 -10.27
CA HIS A 374 -8.10 10.49 -11.21
C HIS A 374 -8.79 9.37 -11.98
N PHE A 375 -9.70 8.61 -11.37
CA PHE A 375 -10.48 7.57 -12.04
C PHE A 375 -11.34 8.15 -13.17
N CYS A 376 -12.10 9.21 -12.91
CA CYS A 376 -12.95 9.85 -13.92
C CYS A 376 -12.15 10.45 -15.08
N VAL A 377 -11.08 11.18 -14.76
CA VAL A 377 -10.20 11.78 -15.78
C VAL A 377 -9.48 10.70 -16.59
N THR A 378 -9.01 9.63 -15.94
CA THR A 378 -8.38 8.50 -16.64
C THR A 378 -9.36 7.78 -17.56
N ALA A 379 -10.61 7.59 -17.14
CA ALA A 379 -11.66 7.00 -17.97
C ALA A 379 -11.97 7.88 -19.19
N GLN A 380 -12.06 9.20 -19.01
CA GLN A 380 -12.24 10.16 -20.10
C GLN A 380 -11.06 10.15 -21.07
N ASP A 381 -9.83 10.18 -20.57
CA ASP A 381 -8.63 10.12 -21.41
C ASP A 381 -8.56 8.81 -22.23
N GLN A 382 -8.97 7.68 -21.65
CA GLN A 382 -9.07 6.42 -22.37
C GLN A 382 -10.18 6.42 -23.42
N ALA A 383 -11.31 7.07 -23.14
CA ALA A 383 -12.40 7.23 -24.11
C ALA A 383 -11.91 8.04 -25.33
N GLU A 384 -11.20 9.14 -25.08
CA GLU A 384 -10.56 9.96 -26.12
C GLU A 384 -9.55 9.16 -26.95
N GLU A 385 -8.70 8.34 -26.31
CA GLU A 385 -7.73 7.46 -26.98
C GLU A 385 -8.43 6.42 -27.89
N LEU A 386 -9.52 5.83 -27.41
CA LEU A 386 -10.34 4.88 -28.17
C LEU A 386 -11.27 5.55 -29.20
N ARG A 387 -11.28 6.89 -29.26
CA ARG A 387 -12.18 7.70 -30.10
C ARG A 387 -13.66 7.36 -29.87
N GLN A 388 -14.03 7.22 -28.60
CA GLN A 388 -15.41 6.96 -28.17
C GLN A 388 -15.83 7.97 -27.09
N PRO A 389 -17.13 8.29 -26.99
CA PRO A 389 -17.62 9.12 -25.90
C PRO A 389 -17.55 8.37 -24.56
N LEU A 390 -17.43 9.08 -23.43
CA LEU A 390 -17.31 8.46 -22.10
C LEU A 390 -18.43 7.46 -21.76
N PRO A 391 -19.72 7.70 -22.09
CA PRO A 391 -20.79 6.72 -21.85
C PRO A 391 -20.58 5.37 -22.55
N ASP A 392 -19.79 5.35 -23.63
CA ASP A 392 -19.47 4.15 -24.41
C ASP A 392 -18.29 3.34 -23.83
N MET A 393 -17.70 3.79 -22.72
CA MET A 393 -16.57 3.11 -22.07
C MET A 393 -16.92 1.78 -21.38
N GLY A 394 -18.20 1.43 -21.31
CA GLY A 394 -18.66 0.23 -20.63
C GLY A 394 -18.76 0.40 -19.11
N VAL A 395 -18.92 -0.71 -18.40
CA VAL A 395 -19.16 -0.73 -16.95
C VAL A 395 -17.99 -1.37 -16.23
N LEU A 396 -17.74 -0.95 -14.99
CA LEU A 396 -16.67 -1.54 -14.18
C LEU A 396 -17.01 -3.00 -13.82
N TYR A 397 -16.05 -3.88 -14.06
CA TYR A 397 -16.03 -5.26 -13.56
C TYR A 397 -15.94 -5.26 -12.03
N ASP A 398 -16.57 -6.23 -11.40
CA ASP A 398 -16.80 -6.28 -9.97
C ASP A 398 -15.64 -6.90 -9.17
N ASP A 399 -14.56 -7.31 -9.84
CA ASP A 399 -13.33 -7.81 -9.20
C ASP A 399 -12.08 -7.00 -9.59
N ILE A 400 -11.07 -7.06 -8.72
CA ILE A 400 -9.79 -6.36 -8.84
C ILE A 400 -8.69 -7.41 -8.96
N LEU A 401 -7.88 -7.31 -10.01
CA LEU A 401 -6.75 -8.21 -10.19
C LEU A 401 -5.47 -7.63 -9.60
N THR A 402 -4.77 -8.43 -8.80
CA THR A 402 -3.45 -8.06 -8.26
C THR A 402 -2.34 -8.55 -9.19
N THR A 403 -1.44 -7.65 -9.57
CA THR A 403 -0.26 -7.98 -10.37
C THR A 403 0.89 -8.32 -9.42
N THR A 404 1.42 -9.54 -9.51
CA THR A 404 2.51 -9.98 -8.62
C THR A 404 3.82 -10.00 -9.37
N THR A 405 4.78 -9.20 -8.92
CA THR A 405 6.14 -9.29 -9.46
C THR A 405 6.81 -10.56 -8.93
N PRO A 406 7.27 -11.49 -9.79
CA PRO A 406 7.87 -12.74 -9.33
C PRO A 406 9.16 -12.46 -8.57
N VAL A 407 9.23 -12.90 -7.31
CA VAL A 407 10.46 -12.86 -6.51
C VAL A 407 11.54 -13.76 -7.12
N SER A 408 12.77 -13.24 -7.19
CA SER A 408 13.96 -13.95 -7.69
C SER A 408 14.12 -15.34 -7.05
N ARG A 409 14.59 -16.32 -7.84
CA ARG A 409 14.85 -17.69 -7.37
C ARG A 409 15.84 -17.72 -6.20
N PHE A 410 16.79 -16.80 -6.18
CA PHE A 410 17.79 -16.67 -5.12
C PHE A 410 17.19 -16.19 -3.79
N SER A 411 16.24 -15.25 -3.83
CA SER A 411 15.50 -14.82 -2.62
C SER A 411 14.59 -15.91 -2.06
N ARG A 412 14.08 -16.81 -2.91
CA ARG A 412 13.26 -17.96 -2.51
C ARG A 412 14.09 -19.05 -1.84
N ALA A 413 15.28 -19.31 -2.35
CA ALA A 413 16.24 -20.27 -1.76
C ALA A 413 16.74 -19.84 -0.37
N MET A 414 16.79 -18.52 -0.11
CA MET A 414 17.28 -17.96 1.15
C MET A 414 16.18 -17.72 2.20
N GLY A 415 14.96 -18.23 1.99
CA GLY A 415 13.86 -18.20 2.97
C GLY A 415 13.10 -16.88 3.11
N TYR A 416 13.41 -15.87 2.29
CA TYR A 416 12.77 -14.54 2.37
C TYR A 416 11.54 -14.45 1.43
N SER A 417 10.53 -15.28 1.65
CA SER A 417 9.29 -15.29 0.83
C SER A 417 8.22 -14.30 1.31
N ARG A 418 8.34 -13.73 2.52
CA ARG A 418 7.28 -12.93 3.17
C ARG A 418 7.46 -11.40 3.12
N LEU A 419 8.59 -10.88 2.65
CA LEU A 419 8.81 -9.43 2.58
C LEU A 419 8.14 -8.85 1.32
N SER A 420 6.85 -8.54 1.46
CA SER A 420 6.01 -7.70 0.59
C SER A 420 6.40 -7.74 -0.90
N ALA A 421 5.85 -8.72 -1.62
CA ALA A 421 5.81 -8.67 -3.08
C ALA A 421 5.17 -7.32 -3.45
N ASN A 422 5.87 -6.48 -4.21
CA ASN A 422 5.25 -5.23 -4.68
C ASN A 422 4.07 -5.63 -5.58
N LYS A 423 2.85 -5.31 -5.15
CA LYS A 423 1.61 -5.64 -5.85
C LYS A 423 1.07 -4.39 -6.55
N GLY A 424 0.91 -4.45 -7.87
CA GLY A 424 0.04 -3.48 -8.57
C GLY A 424 -1.40 -3.99 -8.56
N GLN A 425 -2.36 -3.11 -8.86
CA GLN A 425 -3.77 -3.47 -8.92
C GLN A 425 -4.36 -3.03 -10.26
N MET A 426 -5.21 -3.86 -10.84
CA MET A 426 -5.84 -3.64 -12.13
C MET A 426 -7.35 -3.70 -11.99
N MET A 427 -8.01 -2.68 -12.50
CA MET A 427 -9.45 -2.55 -12.63
C MET A 427 -9.83 -2.63 -14.11
N PHE A 428 -11.00 -3.20 -14.42
CA PHE A 428 -11.40 -3.43 -15.80
C PHE A 428 -12.75 -2.80 -16.10
N THR A 429 -12.83 -2.00 -17.17
CA THR A 429 -14.10 -1.65 -17.79
C THR A 429 -14.44 -2.68 -18.86
N VAL A 430 -15.69 -3.11 -18.86
CA VAL A 430 -16.16 -4.24 -19.65
C VAL A 430 -17.38 -3.82 -20.45
N ARG A 431 -17.39 -4.19 -21.74
CA ARG A 431 -18.51 -3.90 -22.64
C ARG A 431 -18.65 -4.93 -23.75
N GLN A 432 -19.89 -5.26 -24.07
CA GLN A 432 -20.24 -6.00 -25.28
C GLN A 432 -20.52 -5.00 -26.41
N LEU A 433 -19.79 -5.11 -27.52
CA LEU A 433 -19.91 -4.22 -28.67
C LEU A 433 -20.94 -4.75 -29.68
N SER A 434 -21.62 -3.83 -30.37
CA SER A 434 -22.37 -4.15 -31.57
C SER A 434 -21.45 -4.48 -32.74
N LYS A 435 -21.98 -5.15 -33.77
CA LYS A 435 -21.23 -5.47 -34.99
C LYS A 435 -20.64 -4.22 -35.68
N HIS A 436 -21.40 -3.11 -35.66
CA HIS A 436 -20.96 -1.85 -36.25
C HIS A 436 -19.85 -1.17 -35.43
N GLU A 437 -19.96 -1.17 -34.10
CA GLU A 437 -18.93 -0.59 -33.23
C GLU A 437 -17.62 -1.38 -33.29
N ALA A 438 -17.70 -2.71 -33.32
CA ALA A 438 -16.54 -3.56 -33.49
C ALA A 438 -15.84 -3.30 -34.84
N ALA A 439 -16.59 -3.11 -35.92
CA ALA A 439 -16.03 -2.74 -37.22
C ALA A 439 -15.36 -1.36 -37.20
N ARG A 440 -15.98 -0.36 -36.53
CA ARG A 440 -15.41 0.98 -36.36
C ARG A 440 -14.10 0.96 -35.59
N LEU A 441 -14.03 0.22 -34.49
CA LEU A 441 -12.81 0.07 -33.69
C LEU A 441 -11.73 -0.75 -34.43
N ALA A 442 -12.13 -1.75 -35.22
CA ALA A 442 -11.19 -2.46 -36.07
C ALA A 442 -10.57 -1.54 -37.14
N ALA A 443 -11.36 -0.64 -37.71
CA ALA A 443 -10.88 0.37 -38.66
C ALA A 443 -9.93 1.40 -38.04
N SER A 444 -10.00 1.65 -36.73
CA SER A 444 -9.04 2.52 -36.02
C SER A 444 -7.71 1.82 -35.66
N GLY A 445 -7.54 0.55 -36.05
CA GLY A 445 -6.30 -0.22 -35.87
C GLY A 445 -6.33 -1.22 -34.71
N LEU A 446 -7.45 -1.34 -33.99
CA LEU A 446 -7.61 -2.36 -32.95
C LEU A 446 -7.93 -3.73 -33.57
N ARG A 447 -7.61 -4.82 -32.87
CA ARG A 447 -7.84 -6.19 -33.37
C ARG A 447 -8.73 -6.97 -32.39
N PHE A 448 -9.55 -7.86 -32.94
CA PHE A 448 -10.37 -8.78 -32.14
C PHE A 448 -9.87 -10.20 -32.32
N THR A 449 -9.60 -10.89 -31.22
CA THR A 449 -9.03 -12.23 -31.23
C THR A 449 -9.63 -13.10 -30.11
N ALA A 450 -9.53 -14.42 -30.26
CA ALA A 450 -9.96 -15.34 -29.22
C ALA A 450 -9.16 -15.11 -27.93
N ILE A 451 -9.83 -15.25 -26.79
CA ILE A 451 -9.23 -15.07 -25.44
C ILE A 451 -7.97 -15.94 -25.30
N GLU A 452 -7.99 -17.16 -25.84
CA GLU A 452 -6.88 -18.11 -25.72
C GLU A 452 -5.59 -17.67 -26.40
N ASN A 453 -5.69 -16.86 -27.46
CA ASN A 453 -4.53 -16.37 -28.21
C ASN A 453 -3.78 -15.26 -27.47
N VAL A 454 -4.46 -14.52 -26.58
CA VAL A 454 -3.88 -13.34 -25.92
C VAL A 454 -3.30 -13.64 -24.54
N ILE A 455 -3.76 -14.70 -23.88
CA ILE A 455 -3.33 -15.05 -22.52
C ILE A 455 -1.80 -15.15 -22.39
N PRO A 456 -1.05 -15.83 -23.27
CA PRO A 456 0.40 -15.97 -23.10
C PRO A 456 1.15 -14.64 -23.18
N VAL A 457 0.61 -13.66 -23.92
CA VAL A 457 1.20 -12.33 -24.08
C VAL A 457 0.80 -11.43 -22.92
N LEU A 458 -0.49 -11.40 -22.59
CA LEU A 458 -1.04 -10.58 -21.51
C LEU A 458 -0.55 -11.02 -20.12
N SER A 459 -0.50 -12.32 -19.86
CA SER A 459 0.00 -12.87 -18.59
C SER A 459 1.43 -12.39 -18.29
N ARG A 460 2.31 -12.37 -19.31
CA ARG A 460 3.69 -11.89 -19.18
C ARG A 460 3.80 -10.38 -19.01
N ARG A 461 2.94 -9.59 -19.68
CA ARG A 461 2.96 -8.12 -19.57
C ARG A 461 2.37 -7.63 -18.25
N ILE A 462 1.23 -8.21 -17.85
CA ILE A 462 0.45 -7.77 -16.70
C ILE A 462 0.91 -8.48 -15.41
N HIS A 463 1.72 -9.55 -15.51
CA HIS A 463 2.21 -10.34 -14.37
C HIS A 463 1.09 -10.99 -13.55
N ILE A 464 0.09 -11.53 -14.25
CA ILE A 464 -1.01 -12.33 -13.68
C ILE A 464 -0.88 -13.76 -14.24
N PRO A 465 -1.00 -14.81 -13.42
CA PRO A 465 -0.94 -16.20 -13.89
C PRO A 465 -1.93 -16.49 -15.02
N SER A 466 -1.49 -17.22 -16.04
CA SER A 466 -2.29 -17.50 -17.25
C SER A 466 -3.66 -18.11 -16.95
N MET A 467 -3.75 -19.07 -16.03
CA MET A 467 -5.01 -19.74 -15.68
C MET A 467 -6.00 -18.77 -15.03
N THR A 468 -5.52 -17.93 -14.11
CA THR A 468 -6.34 -16.91 -13.44
C THR A 468 -6.83 -15.87 -14.45
N LEU A 469 -5.94 -15.34 -15.29
CA LEU A 469 -6.32 -14.37 -16.31
C LEU A 469 -7.32 -14.92 -17.32
N ALA A 470 -7.17 -16.19 -17.72
CA ALA A 470 -8.11 -16.87 -18.62
C ALA A 470 -9.52 -16.95 -18.03
N ALA A 471 -9.62 -17.34 -16.75
CA ALA A 471 -10.90 -17.41 -16.05
C ALA A 471 -11.56 -16.03 -15.98
N HIS A 472 -10.83 -15.00 -15.54
CA HIS A 472 -11.38 -13.65 -15.45
C HIS A 472 -11.79 -13.06 -16.80
N LEU A 473 -11.06 -13.30 -17.90
CA LEU A 473 -11.47 -12.82 -19.22
C LEU A 473 -12.76 -13.49 -19.71
N ARG A 474 -12.99 -14.77 -19.36
CA ARG A 474 -14.26 -15.45 -19.64
C ARG A 474 -15.38 -14.90 -18.77
N ASP A 475 -15.13 -14.73 -17.47
CA ASP A 475 -16.09 -14.13 -16.54
C ASP A 475 -16.47 -12.70 -16.98
N MET A 476 -15.51 -11.89 -17.44
CA MET A 476 -15.76 -10.55 -17.99
C MET A 476 -16.62 -10.60 -19.26
N ARG A 477 -16.39 -11.56 -20.17
CA ARG A 477 -17.22 -11.71 -21.38
C ARG A 477 -18.66 -12.01 -21.01
N ASP A 478 -18.86 -12.93 -20.07
CA ASP A 478 -20.19 -13.35 -19.63
C ASP A 478 -20.86 -12.22 -18.83
N TYR A 479 -20.11 -11.47 -18.02
CA TYR A 479 -20.54 -10.24 -17.35
C TYR A 479 -21.00 -9.14 -18.33
N ALA A 480 -20.36 -9.03 -19.49
CA ALA A 480 -20.68 -8.02 -20.50
C ALA A 480 -22.02 -8.24 -21.20
N THR A 481 -22.45 -9.51 -21.29
CA THR A 481 -23.63 -9.94 -22.06
C THR A 481 -24.87 -10.16 -21.18
N SER A 482 -24.68 -10.37 -19.88
CA SER A 482 -25.73 -10.81 -18.96
C SER A 482 -26.68 -9.69 -18.55
N GLY A 483 -27.99 -9.96 -18.60
CA GLY A 483 -29.02 -9.08 -18.05
C GLY A 483 -29.06 -9.19 -16.52
N ARG A 484 -28.95 -8.07 -15.81
CA ARG A 484 -28.71 -8.06 -14.35
C ARG A 484 -29.95 -8.21 -13.47
N ASN A 485 -31.14 -8.38 -14.05
CA ASN A 485 -32.41 -8.44 -13.31
C ASN A 485 -33.22 -9.67 -13.73
N PHE A 486 -34.12 -10.14 -12.85
CA PHE A 486 -35.06 -11.21 -13.16
C PHE A 486 -36.00 -10.82 -14.30
N GLU A 487 -36.44 -11.82 -15.06
CA GLU A 487 -37.47 -11.61 -16.09
C GLU A 487 -38.83 -11.30 -15.45
N PRO A 488 -39.77 -10.63 -16.15
CA PRO A 488 -41.12 -10.42 -15.63
C PRO A 488 -41.83 -11.74 -15.31
N GLY A 489 -42.25 -11.92 -14.06
CA GLY A 489 -42.95 -13.12 -13.61
C GLY A 489 -42.78 -13.41 -12.12
N VAL A 490 -43.13 -14.64 -11.73
CA VAL A 490 -42.95 -15.15 -10.36
C VAL A 490 -41.72 -16.05 -10.31
N HIS A 491 -40.80 -15.80 -9.37
CA HIS A 491 -39.55 -16.54 -9.22
C HIS A 491 -39.39 -17.08 -7.80
N LEU A 492 -38.95 -18.32 -7.67
CA LEU A 492 -38.37 -18.82 -6.43
C LEU A 492 -36.92 -18.36 -6.34
N VAL A 493 -36.53 -17.76 -5.22
CA VAL A 493 -35.16 -17.26 -5.02
C VAL A 493 -34.63 -17.73 -3.68
N SER A 494 -33.40 -18.23 -3.65
CA SER A 494 -32.71 -18.59 -2.41
C SER A 494 -31.82 -17.45 -1.93
N PHE A 495 -32.14 -16.90 -0.76
CA PHE A 495 -31.35 -15.92 -0.03
C PHE A 495 -30.42 -16.67 0.94
N VAL A 496 -29.13 -16.64 0.64
CA VAL A 496 -28.12 -17.35 1.45
C VAL A 496 -27.02 -16.38 1.86
N MET A 497 -26.73 -16.34 3.15
CA MET A 497 -25.68 -15.49 3.70
C MET A 497 -24.68 -16.28 4.52
N ARG A 498 -23.46 -15.75 4.61
CA ARG A 498 -22.37 -16.32 5.42
C ARG A 498 -21.63 -15.20 6.16
N PRO A 499 -21.37 -15.33 7.48
CA PRO A 499 -20.55 -14.35 8.20
C PRO A 499 -19.08 -14.43 7.76
N THR A 500 -18.36 -13.30 7.80
CA THR A 500 -16.91 -13.24 7.49
C THR A 500 -16.13 -12.43 8.51
N VAL A 501 -14.82 -12.69 8.61
CA VAL A 501 -13.93 -12.06 9.61
C VAL A 501 -13.71 -10.56 9.35
N HIS A 502 -13.75 -10.13 8.09
CA HIS A 502 -13.41 -8.75 7.70
C HIS A 502 -14.62 -7.94 7.20
N ASP A 503 -15.62 -8.59 6.60
CA ASP A 503 -16.68 -7.92 5.82
C ASP A 503 -18.10 -8.17 6.35
N ASN A 504 -18.24 -8.50 7.65
CA ASN A 504 -19.47 -8.86 8.37
C ASN A 504 -20.25 -10.04 7.75
N PHE A 505 -20.74 -9.92 6.51
CA PHE A 505 -21.49 -10.92 5.76
C PHE A 505 -21.16 -10.92 4.26
N GLU A 506 -21.25 -12.10 3.65
CA GLU A 506 -21.26 -12.33 2.21
C GLU A 506 -22.58 -13.00 1.79
N VAL A 507 -22.98 -12.76 0.54
CA VAL A 507 -24.21 -13.29 -0.07
C VAL A 507 -23.84 -14.25 -1.19
N LEU A 508 -24.54 -15.38 -1.29
CA LEU A 508 -24.34 -16.32 -2.39
C LEU A 508 -24.94 -15.77 -3.69
N THR A 509 -24.13 -15.70 -4.74
CA THR A 509 -24.49 -15.13 -6.04
C THR A 509 -23.96 -16.00 -7.18
N ALA A 510 -24.55 -15.87 -8.37
CA ALA A 510 -24.00 -16.52 -9.56
C ALA A 510 -22.62 -15.94 -9.91
N LYS A 511 -21.66 -16.83 -10.17
CA LYS A 511 -20.30 -16.47 -10.54
C LYS A 511 -20.28 -15.69 -11.86
N GLY A 512 -19.44 -14.66 -11.94
CA GLY A 512 -19.21 -13.89 -13.16
C GLY A 512 -20.28 -12.84 -13.46
N ILE A 513 -21.48 -12.93 -12.87
CA ILE A 513 -22.55 -11.93 -13.07
C ILE A 513 -22.84 -11.18 -11.75
N SER A 514 -22.61 -11.83 -10.60
CA SER A 514 -22.83 -11.34 -9.21
C SER A 514 -24.24 -10.83 -8.90
N ASN A 515 -25.13 -10.87 -9.89
CA ASN A 515 -26.58 -10.70 -9.83
C ASN A 515 -27.16 -11.38 -11.08
N PRO A 516 -27.90 -12.49 -11.01
CA PRO A 516 -28.89 -12.77 -9.97
C PRO A 516 -28.47 -13.76 -8.86
N LEU A 517 -29.26 -13.74 -7.79
CA LEU A 517 -29.27 -14.77 -6.73
C LEU A 517 -29.71 -16.13 -7.31
N PRO A 518 -29.37 -17.26 -6.65
CA PRO A 518 -29.85 -18.58 -7.06
C PRO A 518 -31.39 -18.60 -7.15
N SER A 519 -31.92 -18.91 -8.33
CA SER A 519 -33.37 -18.82 -8.58
C SER A 519 -33.91 -19.88 -9.54
N SER A 520 -35.23 -20.08 -9.49
CA SER A 520 -35.99 -20.87 -10.46
C SER A 520 -37.30 -20.15 -10.79
N SER A 521 -37.56 -19.90 -12.07
CA SER A 521 -38.77 -19.21 -12.53
C SER A 521 -39.98 -20.13 -12.56
N LEU A 522 -41.15 -19.60 -12.18
CA LEU A 522 -42.43 -20.27 -12.38
C LEU A 522 -43.05 -19.79 -13.70
N PRO A 523 -43.77 -20.64 -14.44
CA PRO A 523 -44.42 -20.26 -15.69
C PRO A 523 -45.75 -19.51 -15.45
N ILE A 524 -45.77 -18.60 -14.48
CA ILE A 524 -46.92 -17.74 -14.15
C ILE A 524 -46.48 -16.27 -14.06
N LYS A 525 -47.38 -15.36 -14.45
CA LYS A 525 -47.12 -13.92 -14.44
C LYS A 525 -47.56 -13.23 -13.14
N ARG A 526 -48.59 -13.75 -12.46
CA ARG A 526 -49.19 -13.14 -11.26
C ARG A 526 -49.66 -14.22 -10.28
N LEU A 527 -49.62 -13.90 -9.00
CA LEU A 527 -50.20 -14.74 -7.94
C LEU A 527 -51.70 -14.44 -7.79
N GLN A 528 -52.49 -15.49 -7.56
CA GLN A 528 -53.91 -15.42 -7.23
C GLN A 528 -54.12 -15.71 -5.74
N ILE A 529 -55.31 -15.39 -5.21
CA ILE A 529 -55.64 -15.63 -3.79
C ILE A 529 -55.51 -17.12 -3.43
N ALA A 530 -55.99 -18.02 -4.29
CA ALA A 530 -55.85 -19.47 -4.10
C ALA A 530 -54.38 -19.93 -4.04
N HIS A 531 -53.47 -19.26 -4.76
CA HIS A 531 -52.05 -19.55 -4.68
C HIS A 531 -51.48 -19.13 -3.32
N LEU A 532 -51.88 -17.95 -2.81
CA LEU A 532 -51.42 -17.46 -1.52
C LEU A 532 -51.86 -18.35 -0.36
N GLU A 533 -53.06 -18.92 -0.44
CA GLU A 533 -53.55 -19.89 0.55
C GLU A 533 -52.73 -21.19 0.56
N LEU A 534 -52.36 -21.71 -0.61
CA LEU A 534 -51.46 -22.86 -0.69
C LEU A 534 -50.08 -22.54 -0.11
N LEU A 535 -49.54 -21.34 -0.40
CA LEU A 535 -48.22 -20.93 0.05
C LEU A 535 -48.14 -20.70 1.56
N SER A 536 -49.19 -20.18 2.20
CA SER A 536 -49.21 -19.91 3.65
C SER A 536 -49.02 -21.15 4.52
N HIS A 537 -49.40 -22.33 4.01
CA HIS A 537 -49.23 -23.61 4.71
C HIS A 537 -47.76 -24.04 4.85
N MET A 538 -46.88 -23.53 3.98
CA MET A 538 -45.46 -23.93 3.94
C MET A 538 -44.53 -22.96 4.67
N GLU A 539 -45.07 -22.00 5.42
CA GLU A 539 -44.29 -21.00 6.15
C GLU A 539 -43.25 -21.66 7.10
N GLY A 540 -41.97 -21.29 6.95
CA GLY A 540 -40.87 -21.75 7.80
C GLY A 540 -40.37 -23.18 7.52
N TRP A 541 -40.95 -23.88 6.55
CA TRP A 541 -40.58 -25.26 6.23
C TRP A 541 -39.34 -25.36 5.35
N THR A 542 -38.64 -26.49 5.43
CA THR A 542 -37.49 -26.79 4.57
C THR A 542 -37.94 -27.17 3.16
N VAL A 543 -37.04 -27.04 2.17
CA VAL A 543 -37.33 -27.43 0.77
C VAL A 543 -37.86 -28.87 0.70
N SER A 544 -37.25 -29.81 1.42
CA SER A 544 -37.69 -31.21 1.49
C SER A 544 -39.08 -31.39 2.09
N THR A 545 -39.40 -30.64 3.16
CA THR A 545 -40.71 -30.71 3.81
C THR A 545 -41.80 -30.18 2.88
N CYS A 546 -41.54 -29.04 2.21
CA CYS A 546 -42.45 -28.48 1.21
C CYS A 546 -42.71 -29.49 0.08
N LEU A 547 -41.66 -30.09 -0.49
CA LEU A 547 -41.79 -31.08 -1.57
C LEU A 547 -42.59 -32.32 -1.17
N ASN A 548 -42.41 -32.82 0.06
CA ASN A 548 -43.15 -33.98 0.57
C ASN A 548 -44.63 -33.64 0.78
N TRP A 549 -44.93 -32.48 1.38
CA TRP A 549 -46.31 -32.04 1.60
C TRP A 549 -47.02 -31.77 0.27
N LEU A 550 -46.39 -31.08 -0.68
CA LEU A 550 -46.97 -30.80 -1.99
C LEU A 550 -47.34 -32.08 -2.76
N LYS A 551 -46.71 -33.23 -2.48
CA LYS A 551 -47.02 -34.53 -3.12
C LYS A 551 -48.15 -35.31 -2.43
N SER A 552 -48.50 -34.95 -1.20
CA SER A 552 -49.51 -35.62 -0.36
C SER A 552 -50.94 -35.48 -0.89
N GLU A 553 -51.86 -36.28 -0.35
CA GLU A 553 -53.29 -36.19 -0.68
C GLU A 553 -53.94 -34.90 -0.17
N THR A 554 -53.45 -34.34 0.96
CA THR A 554 -53.99 -33.09 1.52
C THR A 554 -53.73 -31.89 0.62
N ALA A 555 -52.56 -31.83 -0.03
CA ALA A 555 -52.26 -30.76 -0.99
C ALA A 555 -53.08 -30.89 -2.29
N ARG A 556 -53.52 -32.11 -2.65
CA ARG A 556 -54.38 -32.35 -3.83
C ARG A 556 -55.84 -31.94 -3.61
N ALA A 557 -56.24 -31.66 -2.36
CA ALA A 557 -57.57 -31.17 -2.05
C ALA A 557 -57.81 -29.74 -2.59
N TYR A 558 -56.76 -28.95 -2.79
CA TYR A 558 -56.80 -27.61 -3.39
C TYR A 558 -56.96 -27.69 -4.92
N ARG A 559 -58.17 -28.03 -5.38
CA ARG A 559 -58.47 -28.24 -6.81
C ARG A 559 -58.18 -27.01 -7.69
N ASP A 560 -58.43 -25.82 -7.16
CA ASP A 560 -58.24 -24.55 -7.89
C ASP A 560 -56.76 -24.16 -8.07
N ALA A 561 -55.83 -24.83 -7.37
CA ALA A 561 -54.39 -24.55 -7.41
C ALA A 561 -53.54 -25.75 -7.86
N ASP A 562 -54.12 -26.83 -8.40
CA ASP A 562 -53.36 -28.06 -8.72
C ASP A 562 -52.26 -27.83 -9.78
N ALA A 563 -52.55 -27.03 -10.81
CA ALA A 563 -51.56 -26.67 -11.82
C ALA A 563 -50.38 -25.89 -11.20
N PHE A 564 -50.66 -24.95 -10.30
CA PHE A 564 -49.65 -24.19 -9.59
C PHE A 564 -48.82 -25.08 -8.64
N ARG A 565 -49.48 -26.03 -7.94
CA ARG A 565 -48.82 -27.02 -7.09
C ARG A 565 -47.78 -27.84 -7.87
N GLN A 566 -48.14 -28.35 -9.05
CA GLN A 566 -47.21 -29.11 -9.90
C GLN A 566 -46.01 -28.27 -10.36
N GLN A 567 -46.27 -27.03 -10.77
CA GLN A 567 -45.22 -26.08 -11.15
C GLN A 567 -44.29 -25.75 -9.98
N LEU A 568 -44.83 -25.64 -8.76
CA LEU A 568 -44.06 -25.38 -7.55
C LEU A 568 -43.15 -26.55 -7.18
N ILE A 569 -43.63 -27.79 -7.33
CA ILE A 569 -42.81 -29.01 -7.13
C ILE A 569 -41.61 -29.01 -8.10
N GLN A 570 -41.85 -28.68 -9.37
CA GLN A 570 -40.78 -28.61 -10.38
C GLN A 570 -39.77 -27.51 -10.05
N ALA A 571 -40.25 -26.30 -9.74
CA ALA A 571 -39.39 -25.16 -9.42
C ALA A 571 -38.56 -25.38 -8.14
N MET A 572 -39.16 -25.92 -7.08
CA MET A 572 -38.45 -26.26 -5.84
C MET A 572 -37.44 -27.39 -6.04
N GLY A 573 -37.78 -28.40 -6.85
CA GLY A 573 -36.86 -29.49 -7.21
C GLY A 573 -35.63 -28.98 -7.97
N ASN A 574 -35.85 -28.11 -8.96
CA ASN A 574 -34.77 -27.48 -9.72
C ASN A 574 -33.87 -26.65 -8.81
N LEU A 575 -34.46 -25.79 -7.96
CA LEU A 575 -33.69 -24.96 -7.02
C LEU A 575 -32.87 -25.82 -6.05
N SER A 576 -33.45 -26.89 -5.51
CA SER A 576 -32.74 -27.82 -4.61
C SER A 576 -31.56 -28.51 -5.28
N SER A 577 -31.68 -28.89 -6.55
CA SER A 577 -30.62 -29.61 -7.27
C SER A 577 -29.36 -28.76 -7.51
N VAL A 578 -29.54 -27.44 -7.58
CA VAL A 578 -28.47 -26.47 -7.86
C VAL A 578 -27.73 -26.06 -6.57
N MET A 579 -28.39 -26.17 -5.43
CA MET A 579 -27.93 -25.72 -4.12
C MET A 579 -27.19 -26.83 -3.34
N PRO A 580 -26.14 -26.49 -2.56
CA PRO A 580 -25.46 -27.45 -1.68
C PRO A 580 -26.39 -28.11 -0.65
N PRO A 581 -26.14 -29.38 -0.26
CA PRO A 581 -27.02 -30.14 0.63
C PRO A 581 -27.17 -29.47 2.01
N ASP A 582 -26.08 -28.92 2.55
CA ASP A 582 -26.08 -28.23 3.84
C ASP A 582 -27.01 -27.00 3.81
N ILE A 583 -26.98 -26.24 2.72
CA ILE A 583 -27.83 -25.05 2.56
C ILE A 583 -29.28 -25.45 2.32
N ASN A 584 -29.53 -26.50 1.52
CA ASN A 584 -30.89 -27.02 1.31
C ASN A 584 -31.57 -27.43 2.62
N SER A 585 -30.81 -28.05 3.53
CA SER A 585 -31.32 -28.46 4.85
C SER A 585 -31.60 -27.27 5.78
N ALA A 586 -30.82 -26.20 5.67
CA ALA A 586 -30.94 -25.00 6.50
C ALA A 586 -31.93 -23.96 5.95
N SER A 587 -32.29 -24.06 4.66
CA SER A 587 -33.14 -23.08 3.98
C SER A 587 -34.61 -23.21 4.36
N ARG A 588 -35.24 -22.10 4.73
CA ARG A 588 -36.65 -22.02 5.14
C ARG A 588 -37.47 -21.19 4.15
N PHE A 589 -38.66 -21.69 3.82
CA PHE A 589 -39.60 -21.02 2.93
C PHE A 589 -40.34 -19.86 3.62
N SER A 590 -40.63 -18.80 2.87
CA SER A 590 -41.58 -17.77 3.27
C SER A 590 -42.75 -17.69 2.30
N ALA A 591 -43.95 -17.63 2.87
CA ALA A 591 -45.19 -17.36 2.17
C ALA A 591 -45.38 -15.88 1.81
N ARG A 592 -44.54 -14.95 2.30
CA ARG A 592 -44.66 -13.52 1.97
C ARG A 592 -44.10 -13.26 0.56
N PRO A 593 -44.94 -12.85 -0.40
CA PRO A 593 -44.45 -12.47 -1.72
C PRO A 593 -43.69 -11.14 -1.61
N LEU A 594 -42.49 -11.11 -2.18
CA LEU A 594 -41.65 -9.92 -2.24
C LEU A 594 -41.67 -9.31 -3.62
N ILE A 595 -41.48 -8.00 -3.71
CA ILE A 595 -41.51 -7.26 -4.97
C ILE A 595 -40.09 -6.82 -5.29
N ALA A 596 -39.65 -7.09 -6.52
CA ALA A 596 -38.32 -6.73 -7.00
C ALA A 596 -38.38 -6.11 -8.40
N PRO A 597 -37.44 -5.24 -8.78
CA PRO A 597 -37.43 -4.66 -10.12
C PRO A 597 -37.08 -5.71 -11.18
N CYS A 598 -37.87 -5.72 -12.25
CA CYS A 598 -37.66 -6.59 -13.41
C CYS A 598 -36.61 -6.04 -14.37
N ARG A 599 -36.14 -6.92 -15.25
CA ARG A 599 -35.54 -6.49 -16.52
C ARG A 599 -36.61 -5.77 -17.35
N PRO A 600 -36.32 -4.57 -17.89
CA PRO A 600 -37.26 -3.86 -18.75
C PRO A 600 -37.57 -4.69 -20.01
N SER A 601 -38.84 -5.06 -20.18
CA SER A 601 -39.37 -5.70 -21.39
C SER A 601 -39.60 -4.64 -22.47
N ARG A 602 -39.33 -4.98 -23.74
CA ARG A 602 -39.64 -4.11 -24.90
C ARG A 602 -41.13 -3.85 -25.09
N HIS A 603 -42.00 -4.65 -24.44
CA HIS A 603 -43.44 -4.55 -24.54
C HIS A 603 -43.95 -4.36 -23.11
N SER A 604 -44.61 -3.22 -22.86
CA SER A 604 -45.23 -2.90 -21.57
C SER A 604 -46.01 -4.09 -21.03
N ASP A 605 -45.64 -4.55 -19.83
CA ASP A 605 -46.58 -4.81 -18.73
C ASP A 605 -45.81 -5.28 -17.48
N GLY A 606 -45.47 -4.32 -16.62
CA GLY A 606 -44.96 -4.54 -15.26
C GLY A 606 -43.46 -4.31 -15.09
N ASN A 607 -43.09 -3.26 -14.34
CA ASN A 607 -41.70 -2.99 -13.94
C ASN A 607 -41.20 -3.89 -12.79
N ASN A 608 -42.08 -4.74 -12.23
CA ASN A 608 -41.81 -5.50 -11.01
C ASN A 608 -42.07 -7.00 -11.20
N CYS A 609 -41.24 -7.84 -10.58
CA CYS A 609 -41.40 -9.29 -10.47
C CYS A 609 -41.75 -9.65 -9.03
N ILE A 610 -42.38 -10.82 -8.89
CA ILE A 610 -42.72 -11.37 -7.58
C ILE A 610 -41.68 -12.43 -7.23
N ILE A 611 -41.08 -12.29 -6.06
CA ILE A 611 -40.11 -13.24 -5.51
C ILE A 611 -40.74 -14.01 -4.36
N LEU A 612 -40.62 -15.33 -4.41
CA LEU A 612 -40.94 -16.26 -3.34
C LEU A 612 -39.62 -16.73 -2.69
N PRO A 613 -39.29 -16.29 -1.46
CA PRO A 613 -37.96 -16.43 -0.94
C PRO A 613 -37.78 -17.73 -0.13
N PHE A 614 -36.59 -18.31 -0.25
CA PHE A 614 -36.05 -19.36 0.59
C PHE A 614 -34.83 -18.81 1.33
N CYS A 615 -34.85 -18.71 2.65
CA CYS A 615 -33.84 -18.00 3.43
C CYS A 615 -32.94 -18.95 4.22
N ALA A 616 -31.62 -18.75 4.20
CA ALA A 616 -30.65 -19.52 4.97
C ALA A 616 -29.47 -18.65 5.46
N VAL A 617 -29.03 -18.88 6.71
CA VAL A 617 -27.77 -18.34 7.25
C VAL A 617 -26.81 -19.50 7.47
N SER A 618 -25.70 -19.47 6.74
CA SER A 618 -24.68 -20.52 6.70
C SER A 618 -23.52 -20.25 7.67
N THR A 619 -22.74 -21.29 8.01
CA THR A 619 -21.57 -21.16 8.89
C THR A 619 -20.32 -20.72 8.12
N LEU A 620 -19.30 -20.24 8.83
CA LEU A 620 -17.99 -19.84 8.27
C LEU A 620 -17.35 -20.93 7.40
N ASP A 621 -17.55 -22.21 7.75
CA ASP A 621 -16.95 -23.36 7.07
C ASP A 621 -17.70 -23.81 5.80
N THR A 622 -18.83 -23.16 5.47
CA THR A 622 -19.64 -23.53 4.32
C THR A 622 -18.85 -23.37 3.03
N ARG A 623 -18.60 -24.50 2.34
CA ARG A 623 -17.91 -24.53 1.05
C ARG A 623 -18.92 -24.67 -0.08
N ILE A 624 -18.69 -23.91 -1.14
CA ILE A 624 -19.49 -24.02 -2.35
C ILE A 624 -18.94 -25.21 -3.17
N SER A 625 -19.78 -26.22 -3.37
CA SER A 625 -19.44 -27.39 -4.20
C SER A 625 -19.69 -27.14 -5.70
N ASN A 626 -20.63 -26.25 -6.01
CA ASN A 626 -21.00 -25.89 -7.37
C ASN A 626 -20.12 -24.71 -7.89
N PRO A 627 -19.34 -24.87 -8.96
CA PRO A 627 -18.46 -23.82 -9.48
C PRO A 627 -19.21 -22.58 -10.04
N ASP A 628 -20.51 -22.69 -10.29
CA ASP A 628 -21.33 -21.62 -10.86
C ASP A 628 -21.75 -20.57 -9.81
N PHE A 629 -21.49 -20.81 -8.52
CA PHE A 629 -21.80 -19.87 -7.45
C PHE A 629 -20.56 -19.38 -6.72
N THR A 630 -20.62 -18.13 -6.25
CA THR A 630 -19.59 -17.51 -5.42
C THR A 630 -20.22 -16.66 -4.34
N PHE A 631 -19.50 -16.52 -3.22
CA PHE A 631 -19.84 -15.56 -2.19
C PHE A 631 -19.35 -14.17 -2.62
N THR A 632 -20.27 -13.21 -2.60
CA THR A 632 -20.04 -11.80 -2.92
C THR A 632 -20.22 -10.97 -1.66
N PRO A 633 -19.29 -10.05 -1.33
CA PRO A 633 -19.42 -9.21 -0.14
C PRO A 633 -20.72 -8.42 -0.12
N LEU A 634 -21.41 -8.39 1.03
CA LEU A 634 -22.71 -7.74 1.15
C LEU A 634 -22.66 -6.26 0.76
N ARG A 635 -21.56 -5.56 1.06
CA ARG A 635 -21.37 -4.15 0.66
C ARG A 635 -21.38 -3.97 -0.86
N LEU A 636 -20.66 -4.84 -1.58
CA LEU A 636 -20.62 -4.81 -3.05
C LEU A 636 -21.98 -5.18 -3.64
N PHE A 637 -22.63 -6.22 -3.10
CA PHE A 637 -23.95 -6.65 -3.53
C PHE A 637 -25.01 -5.54 -3.36
N LYS A 638 -25.03 -4.84 -2.22
CA LYS A 638 -25.94 -3.71 -2.00
C LYS A 638 -25.77 -2.62 -3.05
N VAL A 639 -24.51 -2.27 -3.35
CA VAL A 639 -24.20 -1.27 -4.39
C VAL A 639 -24.62 -1.76 -5.78
N GLN A 640 -24.46 -3.06 -6.07
CA GLN A 640 -24.93 -3.65 -7.33
C GLN A 640 -26.44 -3.49 -7.52
N GLN A 641 -27.23 -3.76 -6.48
CA GLN A 641 -28.69 -3.62 -6.56
C GLN A 641 -29.13 -2.16 -6.71
N GLN A 642 -28.56 -1.23 -5.92
CA GLN A 642 -28.89 0.19 -5.99
C GLN A 642 -28.75 0.78 -7.40
N VAL A 643 -27.78 0.30 -8.18
CA VAL A 643 -27.57 0.79 -9.54
C VAL A 643 -28.46 0.08 -10.57
N ASN A 644 -28.91 -1.14 -10.27
CA ASN A 644 -29.81 -1.87 -11.14
C ASN A 644 -31.29 -1.42 -10.99
N ASP A 645 -31.65 -0.82 -9.86
CA ASP A 645 -33.03 -0.43 -9.53
C ASP A 645 -33.59 0.73 -10.39
N GLY A 646 -32.77 1.40 -11.20
CA GLY A 646 -33.17 2.33 -12.27
C GLY A 646 -33.88 3.63 -11.85
N PHE A 647 -34.64 3.64 -10.76
CA PHE A 647 -35.55 4.72 -10.36
C PHE A 647 -35.02 5.60 -9.22
N THR A 648 -34.10 5.10 -8.38
CA THR A 648 -33.66 5.80 -7.14
C THR A 648 -32.14 5.97 -7.03
N GLY A 649 -31.35 5.08 -7.63
CA GLY A 649 -29.88 5.09 -7.51
C GLY A 649 -29.18 6.27 -8.20
N GLY A 650 -29.77 6.79 -9.29
CA GLY A 650 -29.22 7.92 -10.05
C GLY A 650 -29.28 9.24 -9.28
N ASP A 651 -30.41 9.52 -8.64
CA ASP A 651 -30.64 10.77 -7.90
C ASP A 651 -29.75 10.88 -6.66
N GLY A 652 -29.57 9.77 -5.94
CA GLY A 652 -28.66 9.71 -4.79
C GLY A 652 -27.19 9.93 -5.20
N PHE A 653 -26.76 9.35 -6.32
CA PHE A 653 -25.40 9.55 -6.85
C PHE A 653 -25.19 10.98 -7.37
N ALA A 654 -26.18 11.57 -8.03
CA ALA A 654 -26.11 12.96 -8.49
C ALA A 654 -25.98 13.95 -7.31
N LYS A 655 -26.72 13.72 -6.22
CA LYS A 655 -26.60 14.50 -4.97
C LYS A 655 -25.21 14.36 -4.34
N GLU A 656 -24.67 13.14 -4.27
CA GLU A 656 -23.31 12.91 -3.77
C GLU A 656 -22.25 13.61 -4.64
N LEU A 657 -22.35 13.48 -5.96
CA LEU A 657 -21.44 14.10 -6.92
C LEU A 657 -21.47 15.63 -6.80
N SER A 658 -22.66 16.23 -6.70
CA SER A 658 -22.81 17.68 -6.51
C SER A 658 -22.27 18.15 -5.15
N GLN A 659 -22.62 17.47 -4.04
CA GLN A 659 -22.13 17.83 -2.71
C GLN A 659 -20.60 17.79 -2.63
N GLU A 660 -19.95 16.77 -3.18
CA GLU A 660 -18.48 16.68 -3.18
C GLU A 660 -17.81 17.82 -3.98
N LEU A 661 -18.48 18.34 -5.01
CA LEU A 661 -17.98 19.51 -5.77
C LEU A 661 -18.19 20.82 -5.01
N TYR A 662 -19.35 21.01 -4.37
CA TYR A 662 -19.71 22.27 -3.70
C TYR A 662 -19.08 22.42 -2.31
N TYR A 663 -19.04 21.38 -1.48
CA TYR A 663 -18.43 21.47 -0.14
C TYR A 663 -16.90 21.55 -0.19
N SER A 664 -16.28 21.00 -1.23
CA SER A 664 -14.84 21.15 -1.46
C SER A 664 -14.44 22.57 -1.90
N ASN A 665 -15.37 23.30 -2.54
CA ASN A 665 -15.18 24.72 -2.88
C ASN A 665 -15.37 25.63 -1.67
N ALA A 666 -16.33 25.34 -0.78
CA ALA A 666 -16.54 26.15 0.43
C ALA A 666 -15.31 26.17 1.35
N ARG A 667 -14.57 25.06 1.45
CA ARG A 667 -13.32 25.00 2.23
C ARG A 667 -12.13 25.72 1.57
N SER A 668 -12.21 26.04 0.27
CA SER A 668 -11.18 26.84 -0.42
C SER A 668 -11.60 28.29 -0.66
N SER A 669 -12.89 28.63 -0.61
CA SER A 669 -13.39 29.99 -0.84
C SER A 669 -13.76 30.75 0.44
N SER A 670 -13.80 30.12 1.62
CA SER A 670 -14.01 30.82 2.89
C SER A 670 -12.72 31.11 3.69
N ASN A 671 -11.55 30.67 3.19
CA ASN A 671 -10.24 30.97 3.79
C ASN A 671 -9.35 31.85 2.89
N THR A 672 -9.94 32.70 2.04
CA THR A 672 -9.24 33.89 1.55
C THR A 672 -9.17 34.93 2.67
N ASP A 673 -7.94 35.10 3.17
CA ASP A 673 -7.39 36.22 3.98
C ASP A 673 -6.96 35.99 5.43
N SER A 674 -6.89 34.75 5.96
CA SER A 674 -6.26 34.58 7.30
C SER A 674 -5.43 33.32 7.58
N GLU A 675 -5.31 32.34 6.67
CA GLU A 675 -4.52 31.11 6.95
C GLU A 675 -3.23 30.92 6.14
N ILE A 676 -2.67 31.96 5.53
CA ILE A 676 -1.29 31.92 5.01
C ILE A 676 -0.25 32.18 6.12
N ALA A 677 -0.67 32.63 7.31
CA ALA A 677 0.24 33.07 8.37
C ALA A 677 0.49 32.05 9.51
N SER A 678 -0.22 30.92 9.59
CA SER A 678 -0.13 29.99 10.73
C SER A 678 0.89 28.86 10.54
N SER A 679 1.06 28.34 9.33
CA SER A 679 2.04 27.26 9.06
C SER A 679 3.50 27.72 9.01
N VAL A 680 3.76 29.01 8.75
CA VAL A 680 5.14 29.56 8.70
C VAL A 680 5.66 29.96 10.09
N ARG A 681 4.79 30.16 11.07
CA ARG A 681 5.20 30.57 12.44
C ARG A 681 5.65 29.38 13.31
N ALA A 682 5.19 28.17 13.00
CA ALA A 682 5.62 26.93 13.69
C ALA A 682 7.06 26.52 13.33
N LEU A 683 7.58 26.95 12.17
CA LEU A 683 8.93 26.66 11.69
C LEU A 683 10.03 27.56 12.28
N ARG A 684 9.69 28.61 13.05
CA ARG A 684 10.68 29.51 13.69
C ARG A 684 10.94 29.25 15.18
N ARG A 685 10.33 28.25 15.81
CA ARG A 685 10.53 27.94 17.25
C ARG A 685 11.33 26.65 17.52
N PHE A 686 12.37 26.38 16.76
CA PHE A 686 13.31 25.30 17.08
C PHE A 686 14.76 25.78 17.06
N TRP A 687 15.11 26.56 18.08
CA TRP A 687 16.48 26.70 18.60
C TRP A 687 16.45 26.38 20.10
N PRO A 688 17.40 25.61 20.66
CA PRO A 688 17.34 25.19 22.05
C PRO A 688 17.97 26.27 22.95
N LYS A 689 17.26 26.69 23.99
CA LYS A 689 17.85 27.34 25.16
C LYS A 689 17.61 26.49 26.43
N ARG A 690 18.74 25.94 26.91
CA ARG A 690 19.23 25.69 28.29
C ARG A 690 18.23 25.49 29.47
N LYS A 691 18.47 24.38 30.22
CA LYS A 691 18.06 23.98 31.61
C LYS A 691 17.87 25.15 32.60
N GLN A 692 17.08 25.16 33.71
CA GLN A 692 16.49 24.21 34.70
C GLN A 692 15.61 25.10 35.69
N PRO A 693 15.05 24.65 36.85
CA PRO A 693 14.31 23.44 37.28
C PRO A 693 12.91 23.73 37.94
N SER A 694 12.16 22.64 38.21
CA SER A 694 11.12 22.39 39.26
C SER A 694 10.07 23.44 39.65
N ASP A 695 8.78 23.07 39.58
CA ASP A 695 7.99 22.82 40.81
C ASP A 695 6.64 22.11 40.54
N LYS A 696 6.21 21.35 41.55
CA LYS A 696 4.92 20.63 41.65
C LYS A 696 3.80 21.62 41.98
N MET A 697 2.60 21.43 41.42
CA MET A 697 1.35 21.46 42.19
C MET A 697 0.14 20.99 41.39
N SER A 698 -0.70 20.21 42.06
CA SER A 698 -2.05 19.82 41.67
C SER A 698 -3.03 20.97 41.84
N ALA A 699 -4.07 21.05 41.01
CA ALA A 699 -5.45 21.19 41.48
C ALA A 699 -6.46 21.19 40.31
N THR A 700 -7.52 20.45 40.61
CA THR A 700 -8.87 20.26 40.09
C THR A 700 -9.67 21.49 39.64
N SER A 701 -10.60 21.22 38.71
CA SER A 701 -12.02 21.68 38.64
C SER A 701 -12.44 22.83 37.70
N GLN A 702 -13.40 22.44 36.82
CA GLN A 702 -14.67 23.09 36.46
C GLN A 702 -14.67 24.42 35.67
N GLU A 703 -15.20 24.40 34.43
CA GLU A 703 -16.55 24.88 34.00
C GLU A 703 -16.44 26.37 33.56
N THR A 704 -17.05 26.96 32.53
CA THR A 704 -18.28 26.74 31.75
C THR A 704 -18.25 27.73 30.54
N LEU A 705 -18.90 27.38 29.41
CA LEU A 705 -19.67 28.25 28.44
C LEU A 705 -18.99 29.50 27.80
N ALA A 706 -19.30 29.98 26.58
CA ALA A 706 -20.35 29.71 25.60
C ALA A 706 -20.03 30.45 24.26
N GLU A 707 -20.66 29.95 23.18
CA GLU A 707 -21.30 30.71 22.07
C GLU A 707 -20.41 31.36 20.97
N ASP A 708 -20.81 31.44 19.69
CA ASP A 708 -21.92 30.88 18.93
C ASP A 708 -21.66 31.14 17.42
N SER A 709 -22.19 30.29 16.52
CA SER A 709 -22.55 30.66 15.14
C SER A 709 -23.39 29.57 14.46
N PRO A 710 -24.27 29.92 13.51
CA PRO A 710 -25.71 29.75 13.69
C PRO A 710 -26.38 28.80 12.67
N PHE A 711 -27.52 28.24 13.10
CA PHE A 711 -28.71 27.71 12.41
C PHE A 711 -28.63 27.22 10.94
N GLY A 712 -29.20 26.06 10.57
CA GLY A 712 -30.07 25.18 11.36
C GLY A 712 -30.44 23.88 10.62
N GLU A 713 -30.30 22.77 11.35
CA GLU A 713 -30.98 21.50 11.09
C GLU A 713 -32.34 21.52 11.80
N ILE A 714 -33.42 21.29 11.05
CA ILE A 714 -34.73 20.99 11.61
C ILE A 714 -34.74 19.50 11.94
N THR A 715 -34.63 19.16 13.23
CA THR A 715 -34.97 17.83 13.75
C THR A 715 -36.27 17.94 14.52
N VAL A 716 -37.37 17.44 13.96
CA VAL A 716 -38.63 17.28 14.69
C VAL A 716 -38.65 15.90 15.35
N ARG A 717 -38.44 15.87 16.67
CA ARG A 717 -38.85 14.76 17.53
C ARG A 717 -40.30 15.02 17.96
N LYS A 718 -41.23 14.14 17.60
CA LYS A 718 -42.52 13.99 18.31
C LYS A 718 -42.48 12.66 19.06
N GLU A 719 -42.44 12.75 20.39
CA GLU A 719 -42.83 11.65 21.26
C GLU A 719 -44.35 11.46 21.15
N VAL A 720 -44.79 10.21 21.00
CA VAL A 720 -46.15 9.79 21.34
C VAL A 720 -46.01 8.65 22.33
N LYS A 721 -46.42 8.93 23.57
CA LYS A 721 -46.52 7.99 24.67
C LYS A 721 -47.79 7.16 24.45
N VAL A 722 -47.67 5.83 24.40
CA VAL A 722 -48.83 4.94 24.50
C VAL A 722 -48.54 3.96 25.63
N ASP A 723 -49.19 4.20 26.77
CA ASP A 723 -49.25 3.25 27.87
C ASP A 723 -50.06 2.02 27.43
N ILE A 724 -49.49 0.83 27.58
CA ILE A 724 -50.25 -0.42 27.51
C ILE A 724 -50.16 -1.04 28.90
N ALA A 725 -51.19 -0.73 29.69
CA ALA A 725 -51.49 -1.46 30.91
C ALA A 725 -51.76 -2.93 30.58
N LYS A 726 -51.24 -3.81 31.43
CA LYS A 726 -51.61 -5.23 31.54
C LYS A 726 -53.12 -5.42 31.39
N LEU A 727 -53.51 -6.44 30.62
CA LEU A 727 -54.75 -7.18 30.89
C LEU A 727 -54.59 -8.62 30.43
N ALA A 728 -54.39 -9.49 31.42
CA ALA A 728 -54.88 -10.85 31.38
C ALA A 728 -56.10 -10.92 32.31
N GLU A 729 -57.03 -11.81 31.94
CA GLU A 729 -58.18 -12.33 32.68
C GLU A 729 -59.60 -11.80 32.39
N LEU A 730 -60.49 -12.79 32.31
CA LEU A 730 -61.88 -12.80 31.87
C LEU A 730 -62.84 -12.13 32.87
N SER A 731 -63.94 -11.56 32.37
CA SER A 731 -65.33 -12.06 32.56
C SER A 731 -66.41 -10.97 32.46
N THR A 732 -67.59 -11.40 31.97
CA THR A 732 -68.96 -10.84 32.11
C THR A 732 -69.34 -9.48 31.46
N GLN A 733 -69.94 -9.57 30.26
CA GLN A 733 -71.33 -9.17 29.86
C GLN A 733 -71.93 -7.76 30.22
N PRO A 734 -73.05 -7.31 29.58
CA PRO A 734 -73.06 -6.39 28.43
C PRO A 734 -73.82 -5.05 28.68
N THR A 735 -73.62 -4.02 27.86
CA THR A 735 -74.69 -3.08 27.41
C THR A 735 -74.23 -2.06 26.36
N LEU A 736 -74.97 -2.05 25.24
CA LEU A 736 -75.48 -0.94 24.42
C LEU A 736 -74.66 0.36 24.23
N GLY A 737 -74.50 0.76 22.96
CA GLY A 737 -74.37 2.17 22.58
C GLY A 737 -73.64 2.43 21.27
N GLN A 738 -74.41 2.59 20.18
CA GLN A 738 -73.95 2.87 18.82
C GLN A 738 -73.16 4.18 18.69
N HIS A 739 -72.07 4.17 17.92
CA HIS A 739 -71.80 5.16 16.88
C HIS A 739 -70.86 4.56 15.83
N ALA A 740 -71.39 4.32 14.63
CA ALA A 740 -70.64 3.86 13.49
C ALA A 740 -69.86 5.03 12.86
N SER A 741 -68.53 4.97 12.92
CA SER A 741 -67.66 5.80 12.09
C SER A 741 -66.93 4.91 11.08
N GLN A 742 -67.32 5.09 9.83
CA GLN A 742 -66.75 4.47 8.64
C GLN A 742 -65.26 4.81 8.56
N THR A 743 -64.38 3.85 8.81
CA THR A 743 -62.92 4.05 8.74
C THR A 743 -62.42 3.63 7.37
N THR A 744 -62.28 4.60 6.48
CA THR A 744 -61.47 4.47 5.27
C THR A 744 -60.02 4.36 5.70
N VAL A 745 -59.40 3.19 5.47
CA VAL A 745 -57.98 2.97 5.75
C VAL A 745 -57.16 3.77 4.73
N LEU A 746 -56.80 4.99 5.09
CA LEU A 746 -55.71 5.72 4.43
C LEU A 746 -54.40 5.08 4.87
N ALA A 747 -53.76 4.40 3.93
CA ALA A 747 -52.41 3.86 4.07
C ALA A 747 -51.45 4.98 4.48
N GLY A 748 -50.82 4.82 5.64
CA GLY A 748 -49.75 5.70 6.11
C GLY A 748 -48.58 5.68 5.13
N ASP A 749 -48.18 6.88 4.73
CA ASP A 749 -47.11 7.17 3.79
C ASP A 749 -45.74 6.84 4.43
N SER A 750 -45.29 5.60 4.26
CA SER A 750 -43.94 5.10 4.57
C SER A 750 -43.66 3.80 3.82
N ALA A 751 -43.79 3.80 2.49
CA ALA A 751 -43.45 2.65 1.65
C ALA A 751 -42.39 3.04 0.60
N SER A 752 -41.12 3.01 0.99
CA SER A 752 -39.97 3.02 0.08
C SER A 752 -38.89 2.03 0.53
N GLY A 753 -39.25 0.74 0.65
CA GLY A 753 -38.28 -0.34 0.79
C GLY A 753 -38.02 -1.02 -0.56
N THR A 754 -36.77 -1.18 -0.97
CA THR A 754 -36.32 -2.21 -1.94
C THR A 754 -34.78 -2.23 -2.09
N TYR A 755 -34.12 -3.23 -1.50
CA TYR A 755 -33.24 -4.20 -2.16
C TYR A 755 -33.78 -5.57 -1.74
N VAL A 756 -34.99 -5.79 -2.26
CA VAL A 756 -36.01 -6.77 -1.87
C VAL A 756 -36.07 -6.96 -0.34
N ASP A 757 -36.54 -5.87 0.27
CA ASP A 757 -36.67 -5.49 1.69
C ASP A 757 -35.65 -6.10 2.64
N ASP A 758 -34.43 -5.69 2.34
CA ASP A 758 -33.18 -5.72 3.08
C ASP A 758 -32.51 -7.09 3.24
N LEU A 759 -32.51 -7.78 2.10
CA LEU A 759 -32.23 -9.20 1.87
C LEU A 759 -33.21 -10.10 2.63
N TYR A 760 -34.47 -9.72 2.45
CA TYR A 760 -35.61 -9.93 3.33
C TYR A 760 -35.23 -10.04 4.80
N ASN A 761 -34.85 -8.86 5.31
CA ASN A 761 -34.35 -8.55 6.64
C ASN A 761 -33.33 -9.57 7.15
N LEU A 762 -32.23 -9.67 6.39
CA LEU A 762 -31.06 -10.51 6.64
C LEU A 762 -31.44 -11.99 6.87
N CYS A 763 -32.22 -12.48 5.91
CA CYS A 763 -32.68 -13.87 5.74
C CYS A 763 -33.73 -14.35 6.75
N TYR A 764 -34.81 -13.56 6.92
CA TYR A 764 -36.06 -13.92 7.61
C TYR A 764 -36.12 -13.71 9.15
N SER A 765 -35.73 -12.51 9.60
CA SER A 765 -35.91 -11.87 10.93
C SER A 765 -34.93 -12.26 12.09
N PRO A 766 -33.88 -11.46 12.35
CA PRO A 766 -32.89 -11.71 13.41
C PRO A 766 -33.34 -10.96 14.67
N ASN A 767 -33.91 -11.63 15.68
CA ASN A 767 -34.45 -10.91 16.84
C ASN A 767 -33.36 -10.05 17.53
N ILE A 768 -33.64 -8.75 17.63
CA ILE A 768 -32.98 -7.73 18.47
C ILE A 768 -31.80 -7.01 17.80
N ARG A 769 -32.08 -5.77 17.41
CA ARG A 769 -31.18 -4.68 17.02
C ARG A 769 -29.75 -4.79 17.56
N LEU A 770 -28.81 -4.39 16.70
CA LEU A 770 -27.67 -3.56 17.08
C LEU A 770 -28.06 -2.60 18.22
N ARG A 771 -27.55 -2.85 19.43
CA ARG A 771 -27.43 -1.79 20.42
C ARG A 771 -26.14 -1.03 20.08
N PRO A 772 -26.19 0.24 19.68
CA PRO A 772 -25.06 1.13 19.89
C PRO A 772 -25.02 1.48 21.39
N ASP A 773 -23.82 1.81 21.85
CA ASP A 773 -23.44 2.05 23.23
C ASP A 773 -24.48 2.78 24.10
N THR A 774 -24.61 2.31 25.33
CA THR A 774 -24.93 3.19 26.47
C THR A 774 -24.25 2.64 27.73
N PHE A 775 -23.39 3.48 28.29
CA PHE A 775 -22.64 3.28 29.51
C PHE A 775 -23.55 3.25 30.77
N GLN A 776 -23.11 2.46 31.76
CA GLN A 776 -23.18 2.63 33.22
C GLN A 776 -24.52 2.62 34.02
N GLN A 777 -24.41 1.84 35.12
CA GLN A 777 -25.08 1.92 36.45
C GLN A 777 -26.58 1.64 36.49
N THR A 778 -27.04 0.69 37.31
CA THR A 778 -27.19 0.88 38.76
C THR A 778 -26.96 -0.39 39.61
N SER A 779 -26.33 -0.18 40.77
CA SER A 779 -26.42 -0.93 42.03
C SER A 779 -27.90 -1.09 42.49
N THR A 780 -28.38 -2.08 43.25
CA THR A 780 -27.95 -2.68 44.54
C THR A 780 -28.86 -3.89 44.87
N VAL A 781 -28.44 -4.68 45.89
CA VAL A 781 -29.20 -5.57 46.80
C VAL A 781 -29.19 -7.07 46.47
N GLY A 782 -28.51 -7.82 47.34
CA GLY A 782 -28.41 -9.28 47.38
C GLY A 782 -27.04 -9.71 47.88
#